data_AF-A0A933V158-F1
#
_entry.id   AF-A0A933V158-F1
#
_cell.length_a   1.000
_cell.length_b   1.000
_cell.length_c   1.000
_cell.angle_alpha   90.00
_cell.angle_beta   90.00
_cell.angle_gamma   90.00
#
_symmetry.space_group_name_H-M   'P 1'
#
loop_
_entity.id
_entity.type
_entity.pdbx_description
1 polymer ?
#
loop_
_entity_poly.entity_id
_entity_poly.type
_entity_poly.pdbx_seq_one_letter_code
_entity_poly.pdbx_strand_id
1 'polypeptide(L)'
;MKTIGNAFRVAALCLGVFCAAGAAPNKELKMKETALFKADFEKKTILGVQESVKDYMKVQFVSLTTDQPLYWPNEDVFLKTLMPLTPGAKFRLTLQKKGASSKDLGLFSVNDAGIAVQTILSGKERKIEAGEYTATIKAVDGDATSYTSFTVVEGSLGAVSFAHEFKQLTSAAQLEKEKGAWFFGNAAGVGKRWGNGLNVKNEVRVLNQPFNGEAKIKSRCFLSGCNGVEAGTQQTVAIKDGKLELVLEVGGHSGPFGIEVITEKGSVEYVFGRSGHVERQTIPVSGGMKSRYIATLAPYEKTIPVPGRDIFVVKEGEDGSAVFDIASPIIAAGGNAVITALKDIENPRVFVLTPAKGGAYASKEIKTSSMKNGAVLPVPCSAPYSLIAIAGFSDGKYREAWAVCFPASSIDAEIQCAGNGLPLKQFSLTVKTFERGSRKALPAYGILEVFDNRVQSKSSKEPLASAVGDGARSLGNYLSSWRDYTGVAEEDEVQAKDEPMQRKEMKKMSAPRAAAGVMMDMSVAPSVAPAPKPASSSANEPQVTADLPPDQETIREGEKKVVYCAVVKTGADGSVVVPVTLPPQTGRCTMRFTAISGFDYAEAVKDVDVAKDNYLEVSMPTLIMPDADIEARVTAVIYAEGAQLTVSRNGEKASVYKLKKGAQELAVPLSGKKTGVMLFSLVDASGKTLDKREMTTRNIASFPITFSDIMISDGKPMTIAGGTVTAYAHPGKLLENMAMNMTTTMYSWFGHAEALSASCAIRAVLISAIDGNIIDGNGMRDTLKSDLVKTVKDLRTAFYDDASHLVRPYPGVDVNERFSIWTVNNLSAMLTHLDGNRAGEFADTIARAKEIIDGVRGELKKRQVTEAGLFDIARGVQTIPVEVDGKVVYTAITDKAAVDWFVAKALPKFALDKAKDDAAVNANFISLYDTYRFLRSFERTGATYYLLLNAKGMYTRGDAKYPELFNRIAKNILLTQEPGLIQGPALLGGVYSSSGTVAQFLDLMLAMAKDKKVVQTPEITVTKAGKKDRVKITRGFTAIGGEGGITVEAPQYVTLRVDTQKEVNMMSYVQNKPFLKANVERTSLKTGDEVTVSVELNADMDPAEYYAVIAVPTTLSIRQTEDLLSDYKGQLLYGQRASGGQKIQMLTAPFRGSRTMNLICTASVVGESEGYVFVRHVSNPAKCATVKIHKVTVR
;
A
#
# COMPACT_ATOMS: atom_id res chain seq x y z
N MET A 1 27.70 33.46 64.38
CA MET A 1 27.57 33.77 65.83
C MET A 1 26.18 33.32 66.29
N LYS A 2 26.07 32.64 67.45
CA LYS A 2 24.85 32.43 68.31
C LYS A 2 23.56 31.98 67.58
N THR A 3 23.05 30.75 67.61
CA THR A 3 22.89 29.70 68.66
C THR A 3 21.83 30.00 69.74
N ILE A 4 21.01 28.98 70.09
CA ILE A 4 20.05 28.86 71.23
C ILE A 4 18.69 29.57 70.99
N GLY A 5 17.51 29.05 71.35
CA GLY A 5 17.06 27.78 71.96
C GLY A 5 15.52 27.82 72.15
N ASN A 6 14.71 26.76 71.99
CA ASN A 6 14.51 25.53 72.78
C ASN A 6 13.23 25.57 73.67
N ALA A 7 12.47 24.46 73.68
CA ALA A 7 11.35 24.08 74.59
C ALA A 7 10.01 24.87 74.48
N PHE A 8 8.83 24.24 74.44
CA PHE A 8 8.38 23.17 75.36
C PHE A 8 7.54 22.04 74.73
N ARG A 9 7.34 20.96 75.50
CA ARG A 9 6.73 19.68 75.11
C ARG A 9 5.22 19.59 75.35
N VAL A 10 4.53 18.97 74.39
CA VAL A 10 3.64 17.79 74.51
C VAL A 10 2.76 17.64 75.77
N ALA A 11 1.44 17.64 75.54
CA ALA A 11 0.48 16.73 76.18
C ALA A 11 -0.68 16.49 75.20
N ALA A 12 -1.26 15.27 75.18
CA ALA A 12 -2.20 14.84 74.14
C ALA A 12 -3.51 14.28 74.71
N LEU A 13 -4.54 14.27 73.84
CA LEU A 13 -5.83 13.55 73.93
C LEU A 13 -6.79 13.91 75.10
N CYS A 14 -7.95 14.47 74.75
CA CYS A 14 -9.21 13.71 74.75
C CYS A 14 -10.27 14.33 73.83
N LEU A 15 -11.31 13.53 73.50
CA LEU A 15 -12.27 13.75 72.41
C LEU A 15 -13.27 14.90 72.65
N GLY A 16 -13.81 15.49 71.58
CA GLY A 16 -15.09 16.20 71.66
C GLY A 16 -15.51 17.08 70.47
N VAL A 17 -16.30 16.50 69.55
CA VAL A 17 -17.32 17.16 68.70
C VAL A 17 -16.88 18.09 67.54
N PHE A 18 -17.48 17.80 66.39
CA PHE A 18 -17.52 18.58 65.13
C PHE A 18 -17.86 20.06 65.30
N CYS A 19 -17.13 20.93 64.58
CA CYS A 19 -17.73 22.01 63.80
C CYS A 19 -16.85 22.34 62.58
N ALA A 20 -17.48 22.58 61.43
CA ALA A 20 -16.79 22.76 60.16
C ALA A 20 -16.27 24.20 59.99
N ALA A 21 -15.00 24.34 59.62
CA ALA A 21 -14.49 25.52 58.94
C ALA A 21 -14.50 25.21 57.43
N GLY A 22 -15.40 25.85 56.69
CA GLY A 22 -15.64 25.55 55.28
C GLY A 22 -14.40 25.80 54.41
N ALA A 23 -14.08 24.86 53.53
CA ALA A 23 -13.23 25.14 52.39
C ALA A 23 -13.88 26.24 51.56
N ALA A 24 -13.11 27.28 51.19
CA ALA A 24 -13.59 28.28 50.25
C ALA A 24 -13.94 27.57 48.92
N PRO A 25 -15.12 27.83 48.32
CA PRO A 25 -15.49 27.19 47.07
C PRO A 25 -14.50 27.63 45.98
N ASN A 26 -13.87 26.66 45.33
CA ASN A 26 -13.13 26.90 44.10
C ASN A 26 -14.08 27.62 43.13
N LYS A 27 -13.66 28.77 42.59
CA LYS A 27 -14.41 29.44 41.52
C LYS A 27 -14.37 28.54 40.29
N GLU A 28 -15.50 27.89 40.00
CA GLU A 28 -15.69 27.15 38.76
C GLU A 28 -15.38 28.06 37.55
N LEU A 29 -14.67 27.50 36.58
CA LEU A 29 -14.38 28.18 35.33
C LEU A 29 -15.66 28.25 34.50
N LYS A 30 -16.25 29.45 34.43
CA LYS A 30 -17.58 29.75 33.84
C LYS A 30 -17.74 29.41 32.35
N MET A 31 -16.65 29.14 31.64
CA MET A 31 -16.68 28.75 30.23
C MET A 31 -16.11 27.35 30.07
N LYS A 32 -16.91 26.46 29.46
CA LYS A 32 -16.49 25.11 29.07
C LYS A 32 -16.12 25.10 27.59
N GLU A 33 -15.11 24.33 27.25
CA GLU A 33 -14.82 23.97 25.87
C GLU A 33 -15.22 22.50 25.67
N THR A 34 -15.85 22.20 24.54
CA THR A 34 -16.19 20.84 24.08
C THR A 34 -15.38 20.47 22.84
N ALA A 35 -15.50 19.25 22.33
CA ALA A 35 -14.85 18.82 21.09
C ALA A 35 -15.21 19.68 19.88
N LEU A 36 -16.37 20.34 19.96
CA LEU A 36 -16.98 21.07 18.86
C LEU A 36 -17.24 22.53 19.21
N PHE A 37 -17.41 22.88 20.48
CA PHE A 37 -17.92 24.18 20.89
C PHE A 37 -17.08 24.86 21.97
N LYS A 38 -17.27 26.17 22.09
CA LYS A 38 -16.95 26.94 23.29
C LYS A 38 -18.26 27.52 23.82
N ALA A 39 -18.58 27.31 25.09
CA ALA A 39 -19.87 27.70 25.66
C ALA A 39 -19.75 28.26 27.09
N ASP A 40 -20.61 29.23 27.38
CA ASP A 40 -20.81 29.82 28.70
C ASP A 40 -22.06 29.17 29.31
N PHE A 41 -21.84 28.31 30.31
CA PHE A 41 -22.88 27.47 30.90
C PHE A 41 -23.77 28.26 31.87
N GLU A 42 -23.23 29.29 32.52
CA GLU A 42 -23.96 30.20 33.41
C GLU A 42 -24.98 31.05 32.63
N LYS A 43 -24.58 31.59 31.48
CA LYS A 43 -25.48 32.35 30.59
C LYS A 43 -26.33 31.46 29.68
N LYS A 44 -26.11 30.14 29.69
CA LYS A 44 -26.67 29.17 28.73
C LYS A 44 -26.48 29.60 27.27
N THR A 45 -25.28 30.06 26.92
CA THR A 45 -24.95 30.53 25.56
C THR A 45 -23.75 29.81 24.99
N ILE A 46 -23.93 29.19 23.83
CA ILE A 46 -22.81 28.71 23.01
C ILE A 46 -22.20 29.93 22.31
N LEU A 47 -20.87 30.08 22.39
CA LEU A 47 -20.12 31.22 21.89
C LEU A 47 -19.70 31.00 20.43
N GLY A 48 -19.14 29.83 20.10
CA GLY A 48 -18.74 29.47 18.75
C GLY A 48 -18.31 28.01 18.61
N VAL A 49 -18.00 27.60 17.38
CA VAL A 49 -17.37 26.31 17.07
C VAL A 49 -15.87 26.36 17.35
N GLN A 50 -15.27 25.23 17.72
CA GLN A 50 -13.82 25.09 17.89
C GLN A 50 -13.10 25.15 16.55
N GLU A 51 -12.09 26.02 16.44
CA GLU A 51 -11.31 26.18 15.20
C GLU A 51 -10.41 24.97 14.92
N SER A 52 -9.91 24.31 15.98
CA SER A 52 -9.05 23.12 15.89
C SER A 52 -9.70 21.93 15.17
N VAL A 53 -11.04 21.85 15.13
CA VAL A 53 -11.79 20.84 14.37
C VAL A 53 -11.38 20.84 12.88
N LYS A 54 -11.12 22.03 12.31
CA LYS A 54 -10.78 22.19 10.88
C LYS A 54 -9.47 21.51 10.51
N ASP A 55 -8.51 21.44 11.43
CA ASP A 55 -7.21 20.82 11.20
C ASP A 55 -7.32 19.31 10.94
N TYR A 56 -8.34 18.66 11.53
CA TYR A 56 -8.63 17.23 11.36
C TYR A 56 -9.55 16.92 10.16
N MET A 57 -9.95 17.94 9.39
CA MET A 57 -10.84 17.78 8.23
C MET A 57 -10.14 17.93 6.88
N LYS A 58 -8.87 18.35 6.84
CA LYS A 58 -8.14 18.63 5.59
C LYS A 58 -8.08 17.41 4.66
N VAL A 59 -8.52 17.56 3.41
CA VAL A 59 -8.47 16.51 2.38
C VAL A 59 -7.38 16.84 1.35
N GLN A 60 -6.29 16.07 1.35
CA GLN A 60 -5.26 16.14 0.29
C GLN A 60 -5.77 15.44 -0.98
N PHE A 61 -6.62 16.13 -1.74
CA PHE A 61 -7.38 15.54 -2.84
C PHE A 61 -6.55 15.46 -4.14
N VAL A 62 -5.56 14.57 -4.15
CA VAL A 62 -4.62 14.34 -5.24
C VAL A 62 -4.52 12.84 -5.55
N SER A 63 -4.41 12.50 -6.83
CA SER A 63 -4.17 11.13 -7.28
C SER A 63 -2.94 11.07 -8.17
N LEU A 64 -2.05 10.13 -7.87
CA LEU A 64 -0.93 9.76 -8.72
C LEU A 64 -0.96 8.24 -8.94
N THR A 65 -1.15 7.83 -10.19
CA THR A 65 -1.17 6.41 -10.59
C THR A 65 -0.46 6.22 -11.92
N THR A 66 -0.21 4.97 -12.29
CA THR A 66 0.26 4.58 -13.61
C THR A 66 -0.84 3.81 -14.35
N ASP A 67 -0.77 3.72 -15.69
CA ASP A 67 -1.76 2.98 -16.50
C ASP A 67 -1.78 1.48 -16.15
N GLN A 68 -0.59 0.88 -15.96
CA GLN A 68 -0.39 -0.45 -15.39
C GLN A 68 0.70 -0.42 -14.27
N PRO A 69 0.76 -1.42 -13.37
CA PRO A 69 1.83 -1.52 -12.36
C PRO A 69 2.99 -2.42 -12.79
N LEU A 70 2.77 -3.30 -13.78
CA LEU A 70 3.80 -4.18 -14.34
C LEU A 70 4.04 -3.82 -15.80
N TYR A 71 5.30 -3.56 -16.15
CA TYR A 71 5.73 -3.22 -17.50
C TYR A 71 6.74 -4.25 -18.02
N TRP A 72 6.76 -4.41 -19.33
CA TRP A 72 7.89 -5.03 -20.05
C TRP A 72 8.88 -3.94 -20.50
N PRO A 73 10.18 -4.25 -20.65
CA PRO A 73 11.21 -3.28 -21.02
C PRO A 73 10.96 -2.47 -22.30
N ASN A 74 10.09 -2.93 -23.20
CA ASN A 74 9.76 -2.30 -24.48
C ASN A 74 8.45 -1.47 -24.44
N GLU A 75 7.82 -1.30 -23.29
CA GLU A 75 6.58 -0.53 -23.13
C GLU A 75 6.82 0.93 -22.72
N ASP A 76 5.83 1.79 -23.00
CA ASP A 76 5.78 3.14 -22.45
C ASP A 76 5.11 3.12 -21.07
N VAL A 77 5.56 3.98 -20.16
CA VAL A 77 4.98 4.16 -18.81
C VAL A 77 4.20 5.47 -18.77
N PHE A 78 2.88 5.43 -18.60
CA PHE A 78 2.03 6.62 -18.52
C PHE A 78 1.69 6.94 -17.06
N LEU A 79 2.20 8.08 -16.59
CA LEU A 79 1.86 8.66 -15.29
C LEU A 79 0.56 9.46 -15.40
N LYS A 80 -0.43 9.09 -14.60
CA LYS A 80 -1.76 9.72 -14.50
C LYS A 80 -1.80 10.57 -13.23
N THR A 81 -2.06 11.86 -13.38
CA THR A 81 -2.08 12.84 -12.28
C THR A 81 -3.44 13.55 -12.22
N LEU A 82 -4.08 13.55 -11.05
CA LEU A 82 -5.28 14.34 -10.76
C LEU A 82 -5.02 15.28 -9.58
N MET A 83 -5.30 16.56 -9.77
CA MET A 83 -5.23 17.65 -8.79
C MET A 83 -6.44 18.60 -8.97
N PRO A 84 -7.69 18.10 -8.89
CA PRO A 84 -8.87 18.84 -9.38
C PRO A 84 -9.29 20.02 -8.49
N LEU A 85 -8.67 20.21 -7.33
CA LEU A 85 -8.84 21.42 -6.49
C LEU A 85 -7.89 22.55 -6.87
N THR A 86 -6.86 22.26 -7.67
CA THR A 86 -5.82 23.19 -8.12
C THR A 86 -5.60 23.07 -9.64
N PRO A 87 -6.63 23.39 -10.47
CA PRO A 87 -6.50 23.39 -11.92
C PRO A 87 -5.40 24.37 -12.38
N GLY A 88 -4.69 24.00 -13.44
CA GLY A 88 -3.52 24.74 -13.94
C GLY A 88 -2.27 24.66 -13.05
N ALA A 89 -2.29 23.91 -11.93
CA ALA A 89 -1.13 23.79 -11.04
C ALA A 89 0.09 23.19 -11.72
N LYS A 90 1.27 23.64 -11.28
CA LYS A 90 2.56 23.11 -11.72
C LYS A 90 3.14 22.21 -10.66
N PHE A 91 3.72 21.09 -11.08
CA PHE A 91 4.38 20.14 -10.19
C PHE A 91 5.73 19.70 -10.76
N ARG A 92 6.72 19.52 -9.89
CA ARG A 92 7.97 18.84 -10.23
C ARG A 92 7.74 17.34 -10.12
N LEU A 93 8.28 16.59 -11.08
CA LEU A 93 8.24 15.13 -11.10
C LEU A 93 9.64 14.57 -10.89
N THR A 94 9.82 13.66 -9.94
CA THR A 94 11.03 12.86 -9.79
C THR A 94 10.74 11.38 -10.05
N LEU A 95 11.71 10.68 -10.62
CA LEU A 95 11.66 9.24 -10.87
C LEU A 95 12.91 8.57 -10.32
N GLN A 96 12.74 7.55 -9.50
CA GLN A 96 13.82 6.77 -8.91
C GLN A 96 13.65 5.29 -9.25
N LYS A 97 14.68 4.67 -9.82
CA LYS A 97 14.81 3.21 -9.80
C LYS A 97 15.32 2.80 -8.43
N LYS A 98 14.70 1.79 -7.82
CA LYS A 98 15.16 1.27 -6.52
C LYS A 98 16.61 0.80 -6.62
N GLY A 99 17.42 1.17 -5.63
CA GLY A 99 18.85 0.94 -5.67
C GLY A 99 19.66 1.94 -6.53
N ALA A 100 19.05 2.97 -7.14
CA ALA A 100 19.73 4.03 -7.89
C ALA A 100 19.35 5.44 -7.37
N SER A 101 19.95 6.48 -7.94
CA SER A 101 19.62 7.89 -7.66
C SER A 101 18.26 8.28 -8.22
N SER A 102 17.62 9.23 -7.56
CA SER A 102 16.44 9.93 -8.07
C SER A 102 16.84 10.87 -9.21
N LYS A 103 16.04 10.90 -10.28
CA LYS A 103 16.18 11.81 -11.42
C LYS A 103 15.05 12.83 -11.35
N ASP A 104 15.36 14.12 -11.50
CA ASP A 104 14.35 15.17 -11.73
C ASP A 104 13.97 15.12 -13.22
N LEU A 105 12.70 14.84 -13.51
CA LEU A 105 12.16 14.83 -14.88
C LEU A 105 11.65 16.22 -15.31
N GLY A 106 11.75 17.23 -14.43
CA GLY A 106 11.40 18.60 -14.71
C GLY A 106 10.03 19.01 -14.18
N LEU A 107 9.51 20.09 -14.76
CA LEU A 107 8.27 20.73 -14.32
C LEU A 107 7.13 20.45 -15.31
N PHE A 108 6.07 19.87 -14.81
CA PHE A 108 4.85 19.56 -15.54
C PHE A 108 3.69 20.42 -15.05
N SER A 109 2.58 20.44 -15.78
CA SER A 109 1.37 21.18 -15.41
C SER A 109 0.15 20.28 -15.61
N VAL A 110 -0.84 20.40 -14.72
CA VAL A 110 -2.19 19.87 -14.96
C VAL A 110 -3.02 20.86 -15.80
N ASN A 111 -4.02 20.36 -16.51
CA ASN A 111 -4.93 21.19 -17.30
C ASN A 111 -5.94 21.98 -16.44
N ASP A 112 -6.88 22.67 -17.09
CA ASP A 112 -7.92 23.49 -16.45
C ASP A 112 -8.94 22.70 -15.60
N ALA A 113 -8.91 21.37 -15.64
CA ALA A 113 -9.69 20.48 -14.78
C ALA A 113 -8.80 19.74 -13.74
N GLY A 114 -7.51 20.08 -13.66
CA GLY A 114 -6.57 19.44 -12.76
C GLY A 114 -6.10 18.06 -13.23
N ILE A 115 -6.12 17.74 -14.52
CA ILE A 115 -5.72 16.43 -15.06
C ILE A 115 -4.43 16.54 -15.89
N ALA A 116 -3.53 15.56 -15.75
CA ALA A 116 -2.43 15.29 -16.69
C ALA A 116 -2.22 13.78 -16.90
N VAL A 117 -1.82 13.41 -18.12
CA VAL A 117 -1.26 12.09 -18.46
C VAL A 117 0.07 12.34 -19.17
N GLN A 118 1.16 11.72 -18.70
CA GLN A 118 2.52 11.98 -19.18
C GLN A 118 3.29 10.66 -19.38
N THR A 119 3.99 10.50 -20.49
CA THR A 119 4.93 9.38 -20.67
C THR A 119 6.23 9.68 -19.92
N ILE A 120 6.56 8.88 -18.92
CA ILE A 120 7.72 9.11 -18.02
C ILE A 120 8.93 8.22 -18.32
N LEU A 121 8.71 7.14 -19.06
CA LEU A 121 9.71 6.26 -19.67
C LEU A 121 9.14 5.73 -20.99
N SER A 122 9.97 5.60 -22.03
CA SER A 122 9.59 4.94 -23.28
C SER A 122 10.52 3.78 -23.60
N GLY A 123 10.00 2.56 -23.44
CA GLY A 123 10.66 1.33 -23.85
C GLY A 123 10.84 1.19 -25.37
N LYS A 124 10.10 1.98 -26.16
CA LYS A 124 10.24 2.07 -27.62
C LYS A 124 11.50 2.82 -28.02
N GLU A 125 11.81 3.93 -27.33
CA GLU A 125 13.04 4.69 -27.54
C GLU A 125 14.25 3.96 -26.97
N ARG A 126 14.11 3.44 -25.74
CA ARG A 126 15.18 2.73 -25.05
C ARG A 126 14.62 1.70 -24.07
N LYS A 127 15.08 0.45 -24.18
CA LYS A 127 14.72 -0.63 -23.24
C LYS A 127 14.87 -0.18 -21.78
N ILE A 128 13.78 -0.28 -21.04
CA ILE A 128 13.73 0.06 -19.62
C ILE A 128 14.41 -1.05 -18.81
N GLU A 129 15.27 -0.66 -17.86
CA GLU A 129 15.99 -1.60 -17.01
C GLU A 129 15.03 -2.33 -16.05
N ALA A 130 15.11 -3.66 -15.97
CA ALA A 130 14.28 -4.46 -15.07
C ALA A 130 14.49 -4.09 -13.59
N GLY A 131 13.40 -4.13 -12.82
CA GLY A 131 13.37 -3.76 -11.40
C GLY A 131 12.26 -2.76 -11.05
N GLU A 132 12.27 -2.32 -9.80
CA GLU A 132 11.22 -1.51 -9.19
C GLU A 132 11.51 0.01 -9.33
N TYR A 133 10.46 0.79 -9.55
CA TYR A 133 10.52 2.24 -9.75
C TYR A 133 9.50 2.97 -8.88
N THR A 134 9.84 4.20 -8.48
CA THR A 134 8.96 5.12 -7.76
C THR A 134 8.98 6.48 -8.45
N ALA A 135 7.79 6.99 -8.79
CA ALA A 135 7.58 8.34 -9.31
C ALA A 135 6.92 9.20 -8.22
N THR A 136 7.45 10.39 -7.97
CA THR A 136 6.94 11.32 -6.94
C THR A 136 6.68 12.69 -7.55
N ILE A 137 5.51 13.27 -7.28
CA ILE A 137 5.19 14.65 -7.63
C ILE A 137 5.23 15.56 -6.40
N LYS A 138 5.71 16.79 -6.58
CA LYS A 138 5.63 17.86 -5.59
C LYS A 138 5.17 19.14 -6.28
N ALA A 139 4.03 19.68 -5.84
CA ALA A 139 3.48 20.91 -6.37
C ALA A 139 4.42 22.11 -6.07
N VAL A 140 4.41 23.12 -6.94
CA VAL A 140 5.34 24.27 -6.83
C VAL A 140 4.97 25.22 -5.69
N ASP A 141 3.69 25.32 -5.37
CA ASP A 141 3.17 25.99 -4.15
C ASP A 141 3.55 25.24 -2.87
N GLY A 142 3.84 23.93 -2.97
CA GLY A 142 4.16 23.04 -1.85
C GLY A 142 2.93 22.40 -1.19
N ASP A 143 1.72 22.73 -1.65
CA ASP A 143 0.45 22.33 -1.00
C ASP A 143 0.08 20.85 -1.24
N ALA A 144 0.70 20.22 -2.24
CA ALA A 144 0.46 18.84 -2.62
C ALA A 144 1.75 18.06 -2.88
N THR A 145 1.86 16.86 -2.31
CA THR A 145 2.89 15.86 -2.63
C THR A 145 2.20 14.50 -2.77
N SER A 146 2.62 13.68 -3.73
CA SER A 146 2.07 12.33 -3.93
C SER A 146 3.09 11.45 -4.63
N TYR A 147 3.00 10.13 -4.48
CA TYR A 147 3.90 9.18 -5.13
C TYR A 147 3.15 7.94 -5.64
N THR A 148 3.77 7.24 -6.58
CA THR A 148 3.28 5.97 -7.11
C THR A 148 4.46 5.10 -7.53
N SER A 149 4.28 3.79 -7.55
CA SER A 149 5.31 2.82 -7.93
C SER A 149 4.85 1.92 -9.07
N PHE A 150 5.83 1.28 -9.72
CA PHE A 150 5.64 0.25 -10.75
C PHE A 150 6.89 -0.62 -10.85
N THR A 151 6.76 -1.78 -11.50
CA THR A 151 7.88 -2.72 -11.68
C THR A 151 8.02 -3.12 -13.14
N VAL A 152 9.27 -3.25 -13.59
CA VAL A 152 9.63 -3.68 -14.95
C VAL A 152 10.17 -5.11 -14.88
N VAL A 153 9.54 -6.04 -15.61
CA VAL A 153 9.82 -7.48 -15.64
C VAL A 153 9.76 -8.00 -17.08
N GLU A 154 10.40 -9.13 -17.39
CA GLU A 154 10.19 -9.80 -18.69
C GLU A 154 9.06 -10.82 -18.58
N GLY A 155 8.17 -10.86 -19.58
CA GLY A 155 7.02 -11.74 -19.56
C GLY A 155 6.22 -11.79 -20.87
N SER A 156 5.04 -12.40 -20.76
CA SER A 156 4.01 -12.52 -21.81
C SER A 156 2.62 -12.55 -21.17
N LEU A 157 1.55 -12.35 -21.95
CA LEU A 157 0.19 -12.59 -21.46
C LEU A 157 -0.09 -14.09 -21.33
N GLY A 158 -0.73 -14.45 -20.22
CA GLY A 158 -1.27 -15.80 -20.02
C GLY A 158 -2.50 -16.05 -20.89
N ALA A 159 -2.86 -17.32 -21.02
CA ALA A 159 -4.04 -17.72 -21.79
C ALA A 159 -5.36 -17.50 -21.02
N VAL A 160 -5.32 -17.51 -19.67
CA VAL A 160 -6.50 -17.48 -18.80
C VAL A 160 -6.86 -16.04 -18.40
N SER A 161 -8.17 -15.74 -18.33
CA SER A 161 -8.68 -14.42 -17.92
C SER A 161 -10.05 -14.54 -17.22
N PHE A 162 -10.41 -13.52 -16.44
CA PHE A 162 -11.78 -13.31 -15.98
C PHE A 162 -12.52 -12.46 -17.02
N ALA A 163 -13.70 -12.91 -17.47
CA ALA A 163 -14.45 -12.20 -18.50
C ALA A 163 -15.00 -10.86 -18.02
N HIS A 164 -15.25 -10.68 -16.71
CA HIS A 164 -15.89 -9.49 -16.18
C HIS A 164 -15.07 -8.85 -15.05
N GLU A 165 -14.98 -7.52 -15.03
CA GLU A 165 -14.43 -6.82 -13.85
C GLU A 165 -15.32 -7.07 -12.63
N PHE A 166 -14.71 -7.45 -11.50
CA PHE A 166 -15.43 -7.82 -10.29
C PHE A 166 -16.06 -6.61 -9.59
N LYS A 167 -17.39 -6.49 -9.69
CA LYS A 167 -18.18 -5.51 -8.93
C LYS A 167 -18.16 -5.81 -7.43
N GLN A 168 -18.05 -4.74 -6.64
CA GLN A 168 -18.18 -4.73 -5.18
C GLN A 168 -19.67 -4.72 -4.78
N LEU A 169 -20.11 -5.69 -3.97
CA LEU A 169 -21.52 -5.82 -3.55
C LEU A 169 -21.67 -5.72 -2.03
N THR A 170 -22.85 -5.28 -1.56
CA THR A 170 -23.17 -5.15 -0.12
C THR A 170 -24.12 -6.24 0.41
N SER A 171 -24.61 -7.13 -0.46
CA SER A 171 -25.37 -8.32 -0.04
C SER A 171 -25.22 -9.48 -1.02
N ALA A 172 -25.36 -10.72 -0.53
CA ALA A 172 -25.29 -11.92 -1.35
C ALA A 172 -26.39 -11.99 -2.43
N ALA A 173 -27.59 -11.47 -2.15
CA ALA A 173 -28.70 -11.44 -3.12
C ALA A 173 -28.42 -10.58 -4.37
N GLN A 174 -27.39 -9.72 -4.34
CA GLN A 174 -26.94 -8.99 -5.52
C GLN A 174 -26.08 -9.86 -6.47
N LEU A 175 -25.42 -10.92 -5.96
CA LEU A 175 -24.59 -11.82 -6.78
C LEU A 175 -25.39 -12.53 -7.88
N GLU A 176 -26.65 -12.88 -7.61
CA GLU A 176 -27.53 -13.54 -8.59
C GLU A 176 -27.68 -12.71 -9.88
N LYS A 177 -27.76 -11.38 -9.74
CA LYS A 177 -28.06 -10.43 -10.81
C LYS A 177 -26.83 -9.99 -11.61
N GLU A 178 -25.63 -10.20 -11.06
CA GLU A 178 -24.37 -9.75 -11.65
C GLU A 178 -23.58 -10.89 -12.28
N LYS A 179 -22.83 -10.57 -13.36
CA LYS A 179 -22.01 -11.55 -14.09
C LYS A 179 -20.58 -11.69 -13.57
N GLY A 180 -20.05 -10.63 -12.97
CA GLY A 180 -18.72 -10.58 -12.35
C GLY A 180 -18.78 -9.76 -11.08
N ALA A 181 -18.70 -10.40 -9.92
CA ALA A 181 -18.92 -9.73 -8.65
C ALA A 181 -18.37 -10.50 -7.44
N TRP A 182 -18.22 -9.80 -6.32
CA TRP A 182 -17.83 -10.38 -5.03
C TRP A 182 -18.58 -9.73 -3.86
N PHE A 183 -18.74 -10.49 -2.78
CA PHE A 183 -19.38 -10.06 -1.54
C PHE A 183 -18.65 -10.60 -0.32
N PHE A 184 -18.34 -9.72 0.64
CA PHE A 184 -17.71 -10.07 1.92
C PHE A 184 -18.76 -10.25 3.01
N GLY A 185 -19.03 -11.50 3.41
CA GLY A 185 -20.03 -11.80 4.42
C GLY A 185 -20.40 -13.28 4.51
N ASN A 186 -20.94 -13.69 5.65
CA ASN A 186 -21.18 -15.11 5.97
C ASN A 186 -22.52 -15.65 5.44
N ALA A 187 -22.77 -15.47 4.13
CA ALA A 187 -24.03 -15.88 3.49
C ALA A 187 -24.27 -17.40 3.51
N ALA A 188 -23.20 -18.20 3.56
CA ALA A 188 -23.24 -19.66 3.49
C ALA A 188 -22.92 -20.38 4.83
N GLY A 189 -22.78 -19.64 5.94
CA GLY A 189 -22.48 -20.23 7.26
C GLY A 189 -21.04 -20.74 7.44
N VAL A 190 -20.11 -20.37 6.56
CA VAL A 190 -18.70 -20.76 6.59
C VAL A 190 -17.91 -19.88 7.58
N GLY A 191 -17.29 -20.52 8.59
CA GLY A 191 -16.42 -19.89 9.58
C GLY A 191 -17.07 -19.65 10.95
N LYS A 192 -16.32 -19.93 12.03
CA LYS A 192 -16.81 -19.88 13.43
C LYS A 192 -16.73 -18.49 14.12
N ARG A 193 -16.21 -17.47 13.44
CA ARG A 193 -16.15 -16.07 13.91
C ARG A 193 -16.66 -15.14 12.81
N TRP A 194 -17.07 -13.93 13.23
CA TRP A 194 -17.79 -12.93 12.43
C TRP A 194 -17.28 -12.80 10.98
N GLY A 195 -18.16 -13.04 9.99
CA GLY A 195 -18.02 -12.50 8.62
C GLY A 195 -16.89 -13.02 7.72
N ASN A 196 -16.33 -14.21 7.91
CA ASN A 196 -15.10 -14.67 7.22
C ASN A 196 -15.31 -15.45 5.90
N GLY A 197 -16.41 -15.20 5.17
CA GLY A 197 -16.69 -15.80 3.87
C GLY A 197 -16.54 -14.79 2.73
N LEU A 198 -15.73 -15.13 1.73
CA LEU A 198 -15.53 -14.34 0.51
C LEU A 198 -16.26 -15.01 -0.66
N ASN A 199 -17.41 -14.46 -1.03
CA ASN A 199 -18.29 -15.01 -2.07
C ASN A 199 -17.88 -14.41 -3.41
N VAL A 200 -17.66 -15.23 -4.44
CA VAL A 200 -17.07 -14.81 -5.73
C VAL A 200 -17.84 -15.43 -6.89
N LYS A 201 -18.16 -14.61 -7.90
CA LYS A 201 -18.81 -15.03 -9.15
C LYS A 201 -18.17 -14.37 -10.37
N ASN A 202 -17.82 -15.15 -11.40
CA ASN A 202 -17.32 -14.67 -12.69
C ASN A 202 -17.46 -15.72 -13.81
N GLU A 203 -16.99 -15.39 -15.01
CA GLU A 203 -16.75 -16.32 -16.12
C GLU A 203 -15.24 -16.41 -16.38
N VAL A 204 -14.68 -17.62 -16.37
CA VAL A 204 -13.27 -17.91 -16.68
C VAL A 204 -13.15 -18.23 -18.16
N ARG A 205 -12.26 -17.54 -18.86
CA ARG A 205 -11.97 -17.73 -20.29
C ARG A 205 -10.53 -18.17 -20.53
N VAL A 206 -10.33 -18.96 -21.58
CA VAL A 206 -9.02 -19.27 -22.17
C VAL A 206 -9.00 -18.74 -23.61
N LEU A 207 -8.10 -17.81 -23.92
CA LEU A 207 -7.98 -17.17 -25.25
C LEU A 207 -9.34 -16.70 -25.82
N ASN A 208 -10.08 -15.99 -24.96
CA ASN A 208 -11.44 -15.49 -25.15
C ASN A 208 -12.59 -16.52 -25.23
N GLN A 209 -12.31 -17.82 -25.15
CA GLN A 209 -13.35 -18.86 -25.14
C GLN A 209 -13.71 -19.29 -23.71
N PRO A 210 -15.00 -19.58 -23.38
CA PRO A 210 -15.38 -20.07 -22.06
C PRO A 210 -14.68 -21.38 -21.67
N PHE A 211 -14.07 -21.42 -20.49
CA PHE A 211 -13.32 -22.59 -20.03
C PHE A 211 -14.23 -23.76 -19.66
N ASN A 212 -13.80 -24.98 -19.97
CA ASN A 212 -14.46 -26.22 -19.57
C ASN A 212 -13.38 -27.19 -19.06
N GLY A 213 -13.46 -27.59 -17.79
CA GLY A 213 -12.47 -28.48 -17.17
C GLY A 213 -12.36 -28.33 -15.66
N GLU A 214 -11.44 -29.07 -15.06
CA GLU A 214 -11.11 -28.94 -13.64
C GLU A 214 -10.22 -27.70 -13.39
N ALA A 215 -10.49 -26.99 -12.31
CA ALA A 215 -9.67 -25.88 -11.82
C ALA A 215 -9.42 -25.99 -10.31
N LYS A 216 -8.21 -25.62 -9.88
CA LYS A 216 -7.87 -25.43 -8.47
C LYS A 216 -8.02 -23.96 -8.13
N ILE A 217 -8.72 -23.64 -7.05
CA ILE A 217 -8.99 -22.28 -6.59
C ILE A 217 -8.35 -22.09 -5.22
N LYS A 218 -7.57 -21.01 -5.06
CA LYS A 218 -6.95 -20.63 -3.77
C LYS A 218 -7.45 -19.25 -3.34
N SER A 219 -7.71 -19.08 -2.06
CA SER A 219 -7.79 -17.75 -1.44
C SER A 219 -6.40 -17.30 -0.99
N ARG A 220 -6.09 -16.02 -1.17
CA ARG A 220 -4.77 -15.44 -0.88
C ARG A 220 -4.90 -14.27 0.07
N CYS A 221 -3.95 -14.11 1.01
CA CYS A 221 -3.89 -12.96 1.93
C CYS A 221 -2.71 -12.06 1.58
N PHE A 222 -3.05 -10.85 1.14
CA PHE A 222 -2.15 -9.80 0.71
C PHE A 222 -2.04 -8.67 1.75
N LEU A 223 -1.98 -9.07 3.03
CA LEU A 223 -1.54 -8.20 4.11
C LEU A 223 -0.01 -8.18 4.12
N SER A 224 0.57 -7.00 4.35
CA SER A 224 2.00 -6.88 4.66
C SER A 224 2.40 -7.77 5.84
N GLY A 225 3.25 -8.77 5.58
CA GLY A 225 3.64 -9.82 6.53
C GLY A 225 2.95 -11.18 6.31
N CYS A 226 1.85 -11.22 5.55
CA CYS A 226 1.27 -12.45 4.98
C CYS A 226 1.78 -12.71 3.55
N ASN A 227 2.18 -11.68 2.80
CA ASN A 227 3.01 -11.80 1.59
C ASN A 227 2.43 -12.69 0.46
N GLY A 228 1.11 -12.87 0.39
CA GLY A 228 0.45 -13.74 -0.60
C GLY A 228 0.33 -15.22 -0.19
N VAL A 229 0.49 -15.56 1.09
CA VAL A 229 0.15 -16.92 1.59
C VAL A 229 -1.33 -17.25 1.36
N GLU A 230 -1.63 -18.56 1.37
CA GLU A 230 -3.00 -19.05 1.29
C GLU A 230 -3.79 -18.61 2.53
N ALA A 231 -4.97 -18.03 2.32
CA ALA A 231 -5.84 -17.50 3.38
C ALA A 231 -6.86 -18.52 3.90
N GLY A 232 -6.96 -19.67 3.24
CA GLY A 232 -7.92 -20.73 3.49
C GLY A 232 -7.61 -21.93 2.59
N THR A 233 -8.40 -22.99 2.72
CA THR A 233 -8.14 -24.25 2.02
C THR A 233 -8.35 -24.15 0.50
N GLN A 234 -7.42 -24.73 -0.27
CA GLN A 234 -7.56 -24.87 -1.72
C GLN A 234 -8.80 -25.72 -2.06
N GLN A 235 -9.63 -25.24 -2.98
CA GLN A 235 -10.80 -25.95 -3.49
C GLN A 235 -10.53 -26.47 -4.92
N THR A 236 -11.10 -27.62 -5.28
CA THR A 236 -11.11 -28.12 -6.66
C THR A 236 -12.53 -28.01 -7.19
N VAL A 237 -12.72 -27.35 -8.33
CA VAL A 237 -14.03 -27.10 -8.94
C VAL A 237 -14.04 -27.52 -10.42
N ALA A 238 -15.16 -28.07 -10.88
CA ALA A 238 -15.38 -28.37 -12.29
C ALA A 238 -16.09 -27.18 -12.95
N ILE A 239 -15.35 -26.39 -13.74
CA ILE A 239 -15.89 -25.24 -14.48
C ILE A 239 -16.55 -25.74 -15.76
N LYS A 240 -17.78 -25.27 -16.02
CA LYS A 240 -18.55 -25.54 -17.24
C LYS A 240 -19.06 -24.22 -17.82
N ASP A 241 -18.99 -24.07 -19.14
CA ASP A 241 -19.30 -22.81 -19.86
C ASP A 241 -18.60 -21.58 -19.27
N GLY A 242 -17.39 -21.75 -18.74
CA GLY A 242 -16.63 -20.72 -18.01
C GLY A 242 -17.17 -20.34 -16.63
N LYS A 243 -18.35 -20.82 -16.20
CA LYS A 243 -19.02 -20.34 -14.97
C LYS A 243 -18.23 -20.70 -13.71
N LEU A 244 -17.86 -19.67 -12.96
CA LEU A 244 -17.18 -19.78 -11.66
C LEU A 244 -18.05 -19.10 -10.59
N GLU A 245 -18.54 -19.87 -9.62
CA GLU A 245 -19.31 -19.36 -8.48
C GLU A 245 -18.97 -20.21 -7.24
N LEU A 246 -18.43 -19.57 -6.19
CA LEU A 246 -17.99 -20.25 -4.97
C LEU A 246 -17.88 -19.31 -3.76
N VAL A 247 -17.68 -19.92 -2.58
CA VAL A 247 -17.35 -19.21 -1.34
C VAL A 247 -15.97 -19.65 -0.86
N LEU A 248 -15.07 -18.68 -0.71
CA LEU A 248 -13.72 -18.87 -0.21
C LEU A 248 -13.67 -18.63 1.31
N GLU A 249 -13.00 -19.54 2.03
CA GLU A 249 -12.62 -19.29 3.42
C GLU A 249 -11.41 -18.34 3.46
N VAL A 250 -11.47 -17.36 4.35
CA VAL A 250 -10.39 -16.39 4.63
C VAL A 250 -10.16 -16.17 6.13
N GLY A 251 -10.63 -17.12 6.95
CA GLY A 251 -10.60 -17.02 8.41
C GLY A 251 -9.18 -17.03 8.97
N GLY A 252 -8.92 -16.18 9.96
CA GLY A 252 -7.59 -16.03 10.57
C GLY A 252 -6.67 -15.03 9.85
N HIS A 253 -7.11 -14.48 8.70
CA HIS A 253 -6.39 -13.48 7.93
C HIS A 253 -7.14 -12.14 7.88
N SER A 254 -6.40 -11.05 7.65
CA SER A 254 -6.93 -9.67 7.75
C SER A 254 -7.04 -8.95 6.40
N GLY A 255 -6.68 -9.62 5.29
CA GLY A 255 -6.77 -9.09 3.94
C GLY A 255 -5.83 -7.91 3.64
N PRO A 256 -5.90 -7.31 2.43
CA PRO A 256 -6.82 -7.65 1.34
C PRO A 256 -6.68 -9.10 0.85
N PHE A 257 -7.78 -9.61 0.33
CA PHE A 257 -7.91 -10.98 -0.13
C PHE A 257 -7.88 -11.04 -1.65
N GLY A 258 -7.32 -12.11 -2.19
CA GLY A 258 -7.41 -12.45 -3.61
C GLY A 258 -7.92 -13.85 -3.87
N ILE A 259 -8.33 -14.08 -5.10
CA ILE A 259 -8.62 -15.39 -5.69
C ILE A 259 -7.54 -15.72 -6.72
N GLU A 260 -7.00 -16.94 -6.66
CA GLU A 260 -6.13 -17.51 -7.70
C GLU A 260 -6.88 -18.69 -8.32
N VAL A 261 -7.07 -18.67 -9.64
CA VAL A 261 -7.70 -19.74 -10.43
C VAL A 261 -6.62 -20.41 -11.26
N ILE A 262 -6.41 -21.71 -11.06
CA ILE A 262 -5.36 -22.51 -11.72
C ILE A 262 -6.02 -23.60 -12.56
N THR A 263 -5.66 -23.66 -13.85
CA THR A 263 -6.17 -24.62 -14.85
C THR A 263 -5.02 -25.31 -15.57
N GLU A 264 -5.30 -26.39 -16.30
CA GLU A 264 -4.35 -27.00 -17.26
C GLU A 264 -3.87 -26.05 -18.39
N LYS A 265 -4.55 -24.91 -18.58
CA LYS A 265 -4.18 -23.90 -19.59
C LYS A 265 -3.37 -22.72 -19.02
N GLY A 266 -3.19 -22.67 -17.70
CA GLY A 266 -2.50 -21.60 -16.96
C GLY A 266 -3.29 -21.12 -15.75
N SER A 267 -2.87 -20.02 -15.13
CA SER A 267 -3.56 -19.40 -13.99
C SER A 267 -3.92 -17.94 -14.25
N VAL A 268 -4.87 -17.43 -13.46
CA VAL A 268 -5.20 -16.01 -13.35
C VAL A 268 -5.50 -15.67 -11.88
N GLU A 269 -5.03 -14.51 -11.42
CA GLU A 269 -5.23 -13.98 -10.08
C GLU A 269 -6.10 -12.72 -10.11
N TYR A 270 -6.91 -12.50 -9.06
CA TYR A 270 -7.57 -11.22 -8.82
C TYR A 270 -7.57 -10.87 -7.33
N VAL A 271 -7.09 -9.67 -6.99
CA VAL A 271 -7.12 -9.13 -5.63
C VAL A 271 -8.29 -8.15 -5.47
N PHE A 272 -9.12 -8.42 -4.47
CA PHE A 272 -10.33 -7.67 -4.19
C PHE A 272 -9.99 -6.39 -3.43
N GLY A 273 -9.90 -5.28 -4.17
CA GLY A 273 -9.70 -3.95 -3.59
C GLY A 273 -10.74 -3.62 -2.52
N ARG A 274 -10.29 -3.05 -1.39
CA ARG A 274 -11.03 -2.72 -0.16
C ARG A 274 -11.57 -3.91 0.64
N SER A 275 -10.93 -5.08 0.53
CA SER A 275 -11.18 -6.24 1.39
C SER A 275 -10.23 -6.35 2.61
N GLY A 276 -9.29 -5.42 2.75
CA GLY A 276 -8.36 -5.36 3.88
C GLY A 276 -9.01 -4.88 5.18
N HIS A 277 -8.29 -4.97 6.29
CA HIS A 277 -8.82 -4.54 7.59
C HIS A 277 -8.77 -3.01 7.80
N VAL A 278 -7.91 -2.30 7.07
CA VAL A 278 -7.76 -0.83 7.15
C VAL A 278 -9.00 -0.13 6.57
N GLU A 279 -9.54 -0.68 5.48
CA GLU A 279 -10.75 -0.20 4.82
C GLU A 279 -12.01 -0.64 5.57
N ARG A 280 -11.97 -1.85 6.16
CA ARG A 280 -13.03 -2.37 7.05
C ARG A 280 -13.08 -1.70 8.43
N GLN A 281 -12.12 -0.85 8.78
CA GLN A 281 -12.22 -0.05 10.00
C GLN A 281 -13.48 0.82 9.94
N THR A 282 -14.27 0.76 11.02
CA THR A 282 -15.47 1.58 11.17
C THR A 282 -15.14 2.91 11.82
N ILE A 283 -15.82 3.96 11.37
CA ILE A 283 -15.60 5.35 11.78
C ILE A 283 -16.95 5.89 12.25
N PRO A 284 -17.09 6.38 13.50
CA PRO A 284 -18.31 7.06 13.92
C PRO A 284 -18.56 8.30 13.04
N VAL A 285 -19.75 8.39 12.45
CA VAL A 285 -20.16 9.55 11.62
C VAL A 285 -21.36 10.30 12.21
N SER A 286 -21.77 9.95 13.43
CA SER A 286 -22.69 10.75 14.24
C SER A 286 -22.44 10.51 15.73
N GLY A 287 -22.60 11.53 16.55
CA GLY A 287 -22.58 11.44 18.02
C GLY A 287 -23.59 12.42 18.64
N GLY A 288 -24.13 12.11 19.82
CA GLY A 288 -25.20 12.90 20.46
C GLY A 288 -26.57 12.90 19.74
N MET A 289 -26.63 12.31 18.53
CA MET A 289 -27.85 12.07 17.76
C MET A 289 -28.54 10.78 18.24
N LYS A 290 -29.87 10.73 18.13
CA LYS A 290 -30.66 9.50 18.38
C LYS A 290 -30.19 8.38 17.46
N SER A 291 -30.25 8.55 16.14
CA SER A 291 -29.75 7.54 15.20
C SER A 291 -28.22 7.55 15.18
N ARG A 292 -27.60 6.43 15.58
CA ARG A 292 -26.13 6.28 15.58
C ARG A 292 -25.65 5.62 14.29
N TYR A 293 -24.79 6.32 13.55
CA TYR A 293 -24.21 5.87 12.28
C TYR A 293 -22.69 5.72 12.35
N ILE A 294 -22.21 4.70 11.64
CA ILE A 294 -20.79 4.51 11.29
C ILE A 294 -20.62 4.54 9.77
N ALA A 295 -19.40 4.87 9.33
CA ALA A 295 -18.96 4.73 7.95
C ALA A 295 -17.71 3.85 7.83
N THR A 296 -17.46 3.38 6.60
CA THR A 296 -16.36 2.49 6.23
C THR A 296 -15.99 2.70 4.76
N LEU A 297 -14.83 2.20 4.34
CA LEU A 297 -14.41 2.13 2.93
C LEU A 297 -14.66 0.74 2.32
N ALA A 298 -14.96 -0.27 3.14
CA ALA A 298 -15.20 -1.64 2.68
C ALA A 298 -16.69 -1.98 2.64
N PRO A 299 -17.20 -2.63 1.57
CA PRO A 299 -18.54 -3.19 1.58
C PRO A 299 -18.61 -4.43 2.49
N TYR A 300 -19.56 -4.43 3.41
CA TYR A 300 -19.96 -5.64 4.17
C TYR A 300 -21.48 -5.70 4.33
N GLU A 301 -21.98 -6.80 4.88
CA GLU A 301 -23.40 -7.03 5.09
C GLU A 301 -24.08 -5.83 5.79
N LYS A 302 -25.24 -5.39 5.27
CA LYS A 302 -26.05 -4.25 5.75
C LYS A 302 -25.45 -2.85 5.54
N THR A 303 -24.30 -2.74 4.86
CA THR A 303 -23.76 -1.44 4.44
C THR A 303 -24.58 -0.82 3.29
N ILE A 304 -24.79 0.50 3.36
CA ILE A 304 -25.47 1.30 2.33
C ILE A 304 -24.41 2.17 1.63
N PRO A 305 -24.19 2.03 0.32
CA PRO A 305 -23.20 2.82 -0.41
C PRO A 305 -23.66 4.28 -0.56
N VAL A 306 -22.74 5.23 -0.37
CA VAL A 306 -22.92 6.63 -0.77
C VAL A 306 -22.65 6.73 -2.29
N PRO A 307 -23.64 7.12 -3.13
CA PRO A 307 -23.49 7.07 -4.58
C PRO A 307 -22.31 7.92 -5.10
N GLY A 308 -21.36 7.27 -5.78
CA GLY A 308 -20.18 7.91 -6.36
C GLY A 308 -19.14 8.42 -5.36
N ARG A 309 -19.17 7.98 -4.08
CA ARG A 309 -18.18 8.39 -3.05
C ARG A 309 -17.30 7.27 -2.54
N ASP A 310 -17.56 6.02 -2.91
CA ASP A 310 -16.75 4.87 -2.45
C ASP A 310 -16.70 4.69 -0.91
N ILE A 311 -17.68 5.29 -0.20
CA ILE A 311 -17.90 5.19 1.24
C ILE A 311 -19.22 4.45 1.46
N PHE A 312 -19.28 3.64 2.51
CA PHE A 312 -20.50 2.94 2.91
C PHE A 312 -20.86 3.28 4.35
N VAL A 313 -22.17 3.33 4.65
CA VAL A 313 -22.74 3.73 5.95
C VAL A 313 -23.57 2.59 6.54
N VAL A 314 -23.55 2.45 7.87
CA VAL A 314 -24.43 1.56 8.65
C VAL A 314 -25.04 2.34 9.81
N LYS A 315 -26.32 2.10 10.12
CA LYS A 315 -26.94 2.51 11.39
C LYS A 315 -26.73 1.40 12.41
N GLU A 316 -25.96 1.68 13.48
CA GLU A 316 -25.66 0.69 14.53
C GLU A 316 -26.80 0.54 15.55
N GLY A 317 -27.56 1.61 15.79
CA GLY A 317 -28.63 1.60 16.78
C GLY A 317 -29.28 2.96 17.00
N GLU A 318 -30.00 3.08 18.11
CA GLU A 318 -30.64 4.33 18.54
C GLU A 318 -30.33 4.65 20.01
N ASP A 319 -30.21 5.93 20.33
CA ASP A 319 -30.07 6.49 21.66
C ASP A 319 -31.38 7.19 22.07
N GLY A 320 -32.13 6.58 22.98
CA GLY A 320 -33.39 7.14 23.48
C GLY A 320 -33.25 8.39 24.36
N SER A 321 -32.03 8.76 24.77
CA SER A 321 -31.76 9.94 25.60
C SER A 321 -31.37 11.19 24.79
N ALA A 322 -31.04 11.01 23.51
CA ALA A 322 -30.64 12.09 22.62
C ALA A 322 -31.77 13.09 22.35
N VAL A 323 -31.41 14.37 22.18
CA VAL A 323 -32.38 15.46 21.94
C VAL A 323 -32.41 15.94 20.48
N PHE A 324 -31.52 15.40 19.65
CA PHE A 324 -31.43 15.65 18.22
C PHE A 324 -31.45 14.32 17.46
N ASP A 325 -31.94 14.30 16.23
CA ASP A 325 -31.83 13.16 15.32
C ASP A 325 -31.46 13.60 13.90
N ILE A 326 -30.89 12.67 13.13
CA ILE A 326 -30.66 12.80 11.70
C ILE A 326 -31.13 11.52 11.01
N ALA A 327 -32.03 11.65 10.02
CA ALA A 327 -32.65 10.49 9.38
C ALA A 327 -31.69 9.69 8.49
N SER A 328 -30.65 10.33 7.96
CA SER A 328 -29.59 9.73 7.14
C SER A 328 -28.41 10.69 7.01
N PRO A 329 -27.15 10.24 7.17
CA PRO A 329 -25.97 11.01 6.79
C PRO A 329 -25.69 10.93 5.28
N ILE A 330 -26.37 10.07 4.52
CA ILE A 330 -26.28 10.02 3.05
C ILE A 330 -27.25 11.08 2.48
N ILE A 331 -26.70 12.07 1.77
CA ILE A 331 -27.44 13.21 1.23
C ILE A 331 -27.47 13.15 -0.30
N ALA A 332 -28.56 13.62 -0.92
CA ALA A 332 -28.61 13.80 -2.37
C ALA A 332 -27.55 14.82 -2.86
N ALA A 333 -27.16 14.74 -4.13
CA ALA A 333 -26.23 15.72 -4.72
C ALA A 333 -26.83 17.14 -4.64
N GLY A 334 -26.12 18.07 -4.00
CA GLY A 334 -26.61 19.44 -3.73
C GLY A 334 -27.77 19.53 -2.72
N GLY A 335 -28.09 18.45 -2.01
CA GLY A 335 -29.17 18.40 -1.03
C GLY A 335 -28.80 18.93 0.36
N ASN A 336 -29.82 19.06 1.21
CA ASN A 336 -29.68 19.40 2.62
C ASN A 336 -29.76 18.14 3.48
N ALA A 337 -28.95 18.06 4.53
CA ALA A 337 -29.23 17.20 5.68
C ALA A 337 -30.43 17.76 6.46
N VAL A 338 -31.10 16.89 7.22
CA VAL A 338 -32.32 17.21 7.95
C VAL A 338 -32.12 16.84 9.41
N ILE A 339 -31.98 17.85 10.28
CA ILE A 339 -31.84 17.67 11.72
C ILE A 339 -33.20 17.89 12.38
N THR A 340 -33.62 16.96 13.23
CA THR A 340 -34.89 17.04 13.97
C THR A 340 -34.61 17.23 15.46
N ALA A 341 -35.26 18.20 16.10
CA ALA A 341 -35.28 18.32 17.55
C ALA A 341 -36.32 17.36 18.16
N LEU A 342 -35.90 16.51 19.10
CA LEU A 342 -36.75 15.53 19.80
C LEU A 342 -37.28 16.05 21.15
N LYS A 343 -36.82 17.25 21.53
CA LYS A 343 -37.25 18.02 22.71
C LYS A 343 -37.23 19.50 22.37
N ASP A 344 -37.75 20.33 23.27
CA ASP A 344 -37.51 21.77 23.23
C ASP A 344 -36.03 22.07 23.52
N ILE A 345 -35.44 22.94 22.69
CA ILE A 345 -34.04 23.36 22.74
C ILE A 345 -33.95 24.89 22.86
N GLU A 346 -33.43 25.37 23.97
CA GLU A 346 -33.07 26.75 24.26
C GLU A 346 -31.71 27.10 23.63
N ASN A 347 -31.58 28.33 23.12
CA ASN A 347 -30.36 28.91 22.53
C ASN A 347 -29.56 27.97 21.59
N PRO A 348 -30.19 27.27 20.63
CA PRO A 348 -29.47 26.40 19.72
C PRO A 348 -28.51 27.22 18.85
N ARG A 349 -27.27 26.73 18.69
CA ARG A 349 -26.32 27.18 17.66
C ARG A 349 -26.00 25.99 16.75
N VAL A 350 -26.02 26.23 15.45
CA VAL A 350 -25.71 25.21 14.44
C VAL A 350 -24.60 25.72 13.52
N PHE A 351 -23.56 24.92 13.37
CA PHE A 351 -22.48 25.17 12.44
C PHE A 351 -22.40 24.03 11.44
N VAL A 352 -22.17 24.38 10.18
CA VAL A 352 -21.74 23.43 9.16
C VAL A 352 -20.31 23.77 8.75
N LEU A 353 -19.44 22.76 8.77
CA LEU A 353 -18.09 22.85 8.26
C LEU A 353 -18.06 22.20 6.88
N THR A 354 -17.81 23.01 5.87
CA THR A 354 -17.78 22.62 4.46
C THR A 354 -16.37 22.80 3.88
N PRO A 355 -15.94 21.96 2.93
CA PRO A 355 -14.65 22.11 2.28
C PRO A 355 -14.59 23.41 1.45
N ALA A 356 -13.39 23.95 1.37
CA ALA A 356 -13.03 25.16 0.65
C ALA A 356 -11.94 24.86 -0.40
N LYS A 357 -11.46 25.92 -1.08
CA LYS A 357 -10.37 25.80 -2.08
C LYS A 357 -9.13 25.16 -1.46
N GLY A 358 -8.49 24.24 -2.18
CA GLY A 358 -7.30 23.52 -1.71
C GLY A 358 -7.54 22.42 -0.66
N GLY A 359 -8.80 22.10 -0.32
CA GLY A 359 -9.12 20.97 0.57
C GLY A 359 -9.12 21.28 2.07
N ALA A 360 -8.89 22.54 2.46
CA ALA A 360 -9.16 23.04 3.81
C ALA A 360 -10.67 23.14 4.07
N TYR A 361 -11.09 23.30 5.34
CA TYR A 361 -12.50 23.44 5.72
C TYR A 361 -12.83 24.82 6.30
N ALA A 362 -13.98 25.37 5.93
CA ALA A 362 -14.54 26.61 6.44
C ALA A 362 -15.79 26.34 7.28
N SER A 363 -15.95 27.04 8.40
CA SER A 363 -17.16 26.97 9.23
C SER A 363 -18.15 28.06 8.82
N LYS A 364 -19.44 27.69 8.75
CA LYS A 364 -20.55 28.61 8.54
C LYS A 364 -21.62 28.35 9.60
N GLU A 365 -22.04 29.41 10.28
CA GLU A 365 -23.18 29.35 11.18
C GLU A 365 -24.51 29.37 10.41
N ILE A 366 -25.46 28.56 10.86
CA ILE A 366 -26.85 28.58 10.43
C ILE A 366 -27.65 29.22 11.56
N LYS A 367 -28.25 30.38 11.28
CA LYS A 367 -29.04 31.12 12.26
C LYS A 367 -30.28 30.32 12.64
N THR A 368 -30.41 30.01 13.93
CA THR A 368 -31.51 29.25 14.52
C THR A 368 -32.17 30.03 15.65
N SER A 369 -33.51 30.10 15.64
CA SER A 369 -34.30 30.42 16.83
C SER A 369 -34.42 29.20 17.74
N SER A 370 -35.03 29.34 18.93
CA SER A 370 -35.40 28.20 19.78
C SER A 370 -36.11 27.11 18.96
N MET A 371 -35.64 25.87 19.06
CA MET A 371 -36.26 24.73 18.37
C MET A 371 -37.27 24.08 19.32
N LYS A 372 -38.51 23.92 18.86
CA LYS A 372 -39.53 23.13 19.57
C LYS A 372 -39.39 21.65 19.28
N ASN A 373 -39.93 20.79 20.14
CA ASN A 373 -40.05 19.36 19.85
C ASN A 373 -40.75 19.14 18.49
N GLY A 374 -40.17 18.30 17.63
CA GLY A 374 -40.60 18.07 16.25
C GLY A 374 -40.12 19.11 15.24
N ALA A 375 -39.41 20.17 15.64
CA ALA A 375 -38.88 21.16 14.72
C ALA A 375 -37.78 20.55 13.84
N VAL A 376 -37.84 20.85 12.54
CA VAL A 376 -36.93 20.35 11.53
C VAL A 376 -36.08 21.49 10.98
N LEU A 377 -34.76 21.29 10.93
CA LEU A 377 -33.79 22.23 10.38
C LEU A 377 -33.09 21.62 9.15
N PRO A 378 -33.29 22.17 7.95
CA PRO A 378 -32.49 21.83 6.77
C PRO A 378 -31.10 22.48 6.86
N VAL A 379 -30.06 21.68 6.70
CA VAL A 379 -28.65 22.08 6.76
C VAL A 379 -27.97 21.78 5.41
N PRO A 380 -27.46 22.78 4.66
CA PRO A 380 -26.82 22.54 3.38
C PRO A 380 -25.49 21.81 3.54
N CYS A 381 -25.28 20.74 2.76
CA CYS A 381 -24.04 19.96 2.76
C CYS A 381 -23.33 20.04 1.42
N SER A 382 -22.00 20.03 1.45
CA SER A 382 -21.10 20.12 0.29
C SER A 382 -20.17 18.91 0.18
N ALA A 383 -19.83 18.55 -1.06
CA ALA A 383 -18.93 17.47 -1.42
C ALA A 383 -17.48 17.77 -0.97
N PRO A 384 -16.70 16.78 -0.48
CA PRO A 384 -17.03 15.35 -0.48
C PRO A 384 -17.78 14.90 0.78
N TYR A 385 -17.64 15.62 1.90
CA TYR A 385 -18.45 15.53 3.10
C TYR A 385 -18.49 16.86 3.85
N SER A 386 -19.48 17.04 4.71
CA SER A 386 -19.61 18.18 5.62
C SER A 386 -19.85 17.70 7.05
N LEU A 387 -19.26 18.38 8.03
CA LEU A 387 -19.59 18.16 9.44
C LEU A 387 -20.68 19.14 9.87
N ILE A 388 -21.77 18.62 10.42
CA ILE A 388 -22.78 19.39 11.13
C ILE A 388 -22.47 19.27 12.62
N ALA A 389 -22.33 20.40 13.30
CA ALA A 389 -22.25 20.49 14.74
C ALA A 389 -23.45 21.30 15.24
N ILE A 390 -24.21 20.75 16.19
CA ILE A 390 -25.35 21.41 16.82
C ILE A 390 -25.23 21.29 18.34
N ALA A 391 -25.49 22.37 19.06
CA ALA A 391 -25.65 22.33 20.50
C ALA A 391 -26.73 23.30 20.96
N GLY A 392 -27.25 23.07 22.16
CA GLY A 392 -28.22 23.93 22.84
C GLY A 392 -28.47 23.43 24.26
N PHE A 393 -29.51 23.96 24.91
CA PHE A 393 -29.90 23.58 26.27
C PHE A 393 -31.30 22.96 26.25
N SER A 394 -31.47 21.81 26.90
CA SER A 394 -32.75 21.10 27.00
C SER A 394 -32.93 20.63 28.44
N ASP A 395 -34.09 20.90 29.03
CA ASP A 395 -34.35 20.70 30.47
C ASP A 395 -33.27 21.35 31.37
N GLY A 396 -32.74 22.51 30.94
CA GLY A 396 -31.64 23.21 31.60
C GLY A 396 -30.24 22.60 31.44
N LYS A 397 -30.11 21.37 30.92
CA LYS A 397 -28.83 20.68 30.69
C LYS A 397 -28.28 21.01 29.29
N TYR A 398 -26.96 21.19 29.19
CA TYR A 398 -26.27 21.30 27.90
C TYR A 398 -26.40 20.00 27.11
N ARG A 399 -26.63 20.13 25.80
CA ARG A 399 -26.74 19.02 24.85
C ARG A 399 -26.04 19.40 23.56
N GLU A 400 -25.15 18.53 23.09
CA GLU A 400 -24.51 18.63 21.79
C GLU A 400 -24.69 17.36 20.98
N ALA A 401 -24.69 17.52 19.67
CA ALA A 401 -24.70 16.44 18.70
C ALA A 401 -23.99 16.85 17.42
N TRP A 402 -23.58 15.86 16.64
CA TRP A 402 -22.89 16.04 15.38
C TRP A 402 -23.18 14.93 14.39
N ALA A 403 -23.02 15.24 13.10
CA ALA A 403 -23.11 14.28 12.01
C ALA A 403 -22.16 14.66 10.87
N VAL A 404 -21.39 13.69 10.37
CA VAL A 404 -20.65 13.80 9.12
C VAL A 404 -21.57 13.33 8.00
N CYS A 405 -21.96 14.27 7.14
CA CYS A 405 -22.90 14.04 6.05
C CYS A 405 -22.15 13.95 4.72
N PHE A 406 -22.50 12.96 3.90
CA PHE A 406 -21.86 12.64 2.62
C PHE A 406 -22.85 12.88 1.47
N PRO A 407 -22.74 14.02 0.75
CA PRO A 407 -23.48 14.23 -0.48
C PRO A 407 -23.04 13.26 -1.58
N ALA A 408 -23.99 12.64 -2.26
CA ALA A 408 -23.73 11.86 -3.47
C ALA A 408 -22.95 12.68 -4.52
N SER A 409 -22.16 11.99 -5.35
CA SER A 409 -21.47 12.61 -6.49
C SER A 409 -22.48 13.16 -7.49
N SER A 410 -22.36 14.43 -7.86
CA SER A 410 -23.26 15.07 -8.83
C SER A 410 -23.02 14.59 -10.25
N ILE A 411 -21.80 14.15 -10.57
CA ILE A 411 -21.45 13.58 -11.87
C ILE A 411 -21.68 12.07 -11.92
N ASP A 412 -22.04 11.59 -13.10
CA ASP A 412 -22.04 10.19 -13.48
C ASP A 412 -21.55 10.03 -14.93
N ALA A 413 -21.13 8.82 -15.29
CA ALA A 413 -20.49 8.57 -16.57
C ALA A 413 -20.90 7.22 -17.19
N GLU A 414 -20.86 7.13 -18.51
CA GLU A 414 -21.11 5.92 -19.29
C GLU A 414 -20.13 5.78 -20.45
N ILE A 415 -19.83 4.54 -20.83
CA ILE A 415 -19.12 4.19 -22.06
C ILE A 415 -20.08 3.38 -22.94
N GLN A 416 -20.27 3.84 -24.17
CA GLN A 416 -21.12 3.21 -25.16
C GLN A 416 -20.28 2.80 -26.37
N CYS A 417 -20.43 1.56 -26.82
CA CYS A 417 -19.72 0.99 -27.96
C CYS A 417 -20.61 -0.06 -28.65
N ALA A 418 -20.42 -0.24 -29.96
CA ALA A 418 -21.25 -1.14 -30.77
C ALA A 418 -20.48 -2.40 -31.17
N GLY A 419 -21.03 -3.57 -30.84
CA GLY A 419 -20.51 -4.87 -31.26
C GLY A 419 -19.13 -5.24 -30.70
N ASN A 420 -18.50 -6.21 -31.36
CA ASN A 420 -17.13 -6.64 -31.10
C ASN A 420 -16.15 -5.83 -31.95
N GLY A 421 -14.91 -5.71 -31.49
CA GLY A 421 -13.83 -5.08 -32.23
C GLY A 421 -12.99 -6.08 -33.01
N LEU A 422 -12.33 -5.62 -34.09
CA LEU A 422 -11.34 -6.39 -34.84
C LEU A 422 -9.91 -6.03 -34.39
N PRO A 423 -8.97 -6.99 -34.31
CA PRO A 423 -7.56 -6.71 -34.01
C PRO A 423 -6.94 -5.67 -34.94
N LEU A 424 -6.09 -4.79 -34.42
CA LEU A 424 -5.40 -3.70 -35.13
C LEU A 424 -6.30 -2.71 -35.91
N LYS A 425 -7.63 -2.81 -35.86
CA LYS A 425 -8.54 -1.85 -36.50
C LYS A 425 -8.90 -0.72 -35.51
N GLN A 426 -9.25 0.45 -36.05
CA GLN A 426 -9.88 1.49 -35.26
C GLN A 426 -11.27 1.03 -34.81
N PHE A 427 -11.57 1.31 -33.55
CA PHE A 427 -12.84 1.07 -32.91
C PHE A 427 -13.30 2.36 -32.24
N SER A 428 -14.50 2.82 -32.57
CA SER A 428 -15.05 4.05 -32.00
C SER A 428 -15.84 3.74 -30.73
N LEU A 429 -15.45 4.36 -29.63
CA LEU A 429 -16.23 4.37 -28.40
C LEU A 429 -16.80 5.77 -28.14
N THR A 430 -17.96 5.85 -27.51
CA THR A 430 -18.57 7.10 -27.07
C THR A 430 -18.52 7.17 -25.55
N VAL A 431 -17.82 8.16 -25.01
CA VAL A 431 -17.89 8.51 -23.59
C VAL A 431 -19.04 9.50 -23.39
N LYS A 432 -19.81 9.31 -22.32
CA LYS A 432 -20.88 10.24 -21.90
C LYS A 432 -20.73 10.62 -20.44
N THR A 433 -21.01 11.87 -20.11
CA THR A 433 -21.04 12.43 -18.76
C THR A 433 -22.29 13.27 -18.55
N PHE A 434 -22.90 13.11 -17.38
CA PHE A 434 -24.19 13.71 -17.06
C PHE A 434 -24.35 13.90 -15.56
N GLU A 435 -25.29 14.78 -15.19
CA GLU A 435 -25.74 14.95 -13.82
C GLU A 435 -26.44 13.65 -13.34
N ARG A 436 -25.98 13.05 -12.24
CA ARG A 436 -26.46 11.75 -11.74
C ARG A 436 -27.96 11.71 -11.47
N GLY A 437 -28.52 12.79 -10.92
CA GLY A 437 -29.93 12.87 -10.53
C GLY A 437 -30.88 13.24 -11.67
N SER A 438 -30.53 14.25 -12.46
CA SER A 438 -31.38 14.75 -13.56
C SER A 438 -31.16 14.00 -14.89
N ARG A 439 -30.07 13.25 -15.01
CA ARG A 439 -29.55 12.63 -16.25
C ARG A 439 -29.25 13.64 -17.38
N LYS A 440 -29.21 14.94 -17.08
CA LYS A 440 -28.88 16.01 -18.01
C LYS A 440 -27.40 15.95 -18.40
N ALA A 441 -27.10 16.18 -19.67
CA ALA A 441 -25.74 16.35 -20.20
C ALA A 441 -24.88 17.31 -19.37
N LEU A 442 -23.66 16.88 -19.04
CA LEU A 442 -22.69 17.65 -18.26
C LEU A 442 -21.30 17.54 -18.91
N PRO A 443 -20.71 18.63 -19.43
CA PRO A 443 -19.34 18.62 -19.95
C PRO A 443 -18.34 18.39 -18.82
N ALA A 444 -17.42 17.44 -19.00
CA ALA A 444 -16.43 17.08 -18.00
C ALA A 444 -15.12 16.62 -18.66
N TYR A 445 -14.03 16.71 -17.90
CA TYR A 445 -12.77 16.07 -18.24
C TYR A 445 -12.66 14.73 -17.50
N GLY A 446 -11.90 13.81 -18.07
CA GLY A 446 -11.55 12.56 -17.42
C GLY A 446 -10.36 11.89 -18.08
N ILE A 447 -9.94 10.75 -17.53
CA ILE A 447 -8.96 9.88 -18.15
C ILE A 447 -9.69 8.67 -18.73
N LEU A 448 -9.45 8.40 -20.02
CA LEU A 448 -9.92 7.20 -20.71
C LEU A 448 -8.75 6.22 -20.86
N GLU A 449 -8.98 4.99 -20.43
CA GLU A 449 -8.04 3.88 -20.48
C GLU A 449 -8.69 2.71 -21.24
N VAL A 450 -7.93 2.05 -22.11
CA VAL A 450 -8.33 0.81 -22.77
C VAL A 450 -7.16 -0.18 -22.65
N PHE A 451 -7.40 -1.32 -22.04
CA PHE A 451 -6.37 -2.32 -21.72
C PHE A 451 -6.91 -3.75 -21.82
N ASP A 452 -6.02 -4.71 -22.04
CA ASP A 452 -6.34 -6.15 -22.04
C ASP A 452 -6.74 -6.63 -20.63
N ASN A 453 -7.84 -7.36 -20.49
CA ASN A 453 -8.41 -7.75 -19.18
C ASN A 453 -7.51 -8.68 -18.34
N ARG A 454 -6.42 -9.21 -18.90
CA ARG A 454 -5.38 -9.99 -18.17
C ARG A 454 -4.35 -9.09 -17.46
N VAL A 455 -4.41 -7.79 -17.69
CA VAL A 455 -3.46 -6.79 -17.20
C VAL A 455 -4.01 -6.12 -15.94
N GLN A 456 -3.13 -5.81 -15.01
CA GLN A 456 -3.45 -4.99 -13.83
C GLN A 456 -3.53 -3.52 -14.28
N SER A 457 -4.62 -2.80 -13.97
CA SER A 457 -4.72 -1.35 -14.21
C SER A 457 -5.21 -0.64 -12.95
N LYS A 458 -4.41 0.30 -12.44
CA LYS A 458 -4.70 1.11 -11.24
C LYS A 458 -5.73 2.17 -11.59
N SER A 459 -6.88 2.23 -10.90
CA SER A 459 -7.87 3.27 -11.22
C SER A 459 -7.40 4.64 -10.70
N SER A 460 -7.53 5.66 -11.54
CA SER A 460 -7.19 7.04 -11.17
C SER A 460 -8.05 7.58 -10.02
N LYS A 461 -9.21 6.97 -9.73
CA LYS A 461 -10.09 7.39 -8.62
C LYS A 461 -9.66 6.86 -7.25
N GLU A 462 -8.89 5.76 -7.19
CA GLU A 462 -8.64 5.03 -5.94
C GLU A 462 -7.95 5.92 -4.88
N PRO A 463 -6.87 6.66 -5.19
CA PRO A 463 -6.28 7.60 -4.23
C PRO A 463 -7.21 8.74 -3.80
N LEU A 464 -8.11 9.20 -4.68
CA LEU A 464 -9.10 10.24 -4.33
C LEU A 464 -10.10 9.70 -3.29
N ALA A 465 -10.59 8.48 -3.47
CA ALA A 465 -11.47 7.81 -2.51
C ALA A 465 -10.76 7.60 -1.15
N SER A 466 -9.51 7.17 -1.17
CA SER A 466 -8.70 7.03 0.05
C SER A 466 -8.52 8.37 0.77
N ALA A 467 -8.21 9.46 0.06
CA ALA A 467 -8.06 10.79 0.65
C ALA A 467 -9.34 11.28 1.37
N VAL A 468 -10.53 11.00 0.82
CA VAL A 468 -11.81 11.32 1.50
C VAL A 468 -12.00 10.44 2.73
N GLY A 469 -11.68 9.14 2.63
CA GLY A 469 -11.72 8.21 3.74
C GLY A 469 -10.79 8.56 4.90
N ASP A 470 -9.56 8.98 4.59
CA ASP A 470 -8.53 9.37 5.55
C ASP A 470 -8.90 10.67 6.28
N GLY A 471 -9.50 11.63 5.57
CA GLY A 471 -10.08 12.85 6.16
C GLY A 471 -11.24 12.53 7.11
N ALA A 472 -12.20 11.71 6.67
CA ALA A 472 -13.32 11.27 7.51
C ALA A 472 -12.84 10.46 8.74
N ARG A 473 -11.84 9.59 8.58
CA ARG A 473 -11.22 8.82 9.68
C ARG A 473 -10.53 9.74 10.67
N SER A 474 -9.78 10.73 10.19
CA SER A 474 -9.08 11.71 11.04
C SER A 474 -10.06 12.51 11.90
N LEU A 475 -11.16 12.98 11.30
CA LEU A 475 -12.22 13.65 12.02
C LEU A 475 -12.92 12.75 13.04
N GLY A 476 -13.33 11.53 12.65
CA GLY A 476 -13.98 10.58 13.57
C GLY A 476 -13.07 10.17 14.74
N ASN A 477 -11.77 10.03 14.51
CA ASN A 477 -10.77 9.81 15.55
C ASN A 477 -10.66 11.02 16.50
N TYR A 478 -10.65 12.24 15.98
CA TYR A 478 -10.64 13.47 16.79
C TYR A 478 -11.90 13.58 17.67
N LEU A 479 -13.09 13.50 17.07
CA LEU A 479 -14.36 13.67 17.79
C LEU A 479 -14.59 12.56 18.85
N SER A 480 -14.07 11.36 18.63
CA SER A 480 -14.10 10.28 19.61
C SER A 480 -12.94 10.29 20.63
N SER A 481 -11.96 11.20 20.50
CA SER A 481 -10.77 11.25 21.38
C SER A 481 -10.71 12.42 22.37
N TRP A 482 -11.47 13.47 22.09
CA TRP A 482 -11.50 14.70 22.86
C TRP A 482 -12.01 14.52 24.32
N ARG A 483 -11.56 15.40 25.24
CA ARG A 483 -12.01 15.55 26.63
C ARG A 483 -11.95 17.01 27.06
N ASP A 484 -12.67 17.38 28.12
CA ASP A 484 -12.62 18.73 28.69
C ASP A 484 -11.31 18.98 29.46
N TYR A 485 -10.70 20.13 29.18
CA TYR A 485 -9.44 20.59 29.78
C TYR A 485 -9.62 21.84 30.66
N THR A 486 -10.86 22.31 30.86
CA THR A 486 -11.17 23.48 31.70
C THR A 486 -11.17 23.17 33.21
N GLY A 487 -10.96 21.91 33.61
CA GLY A 487 -10.79 21.51 35.02
C GLY A 487 -12.09 21.37 35.81
N VAL A 488 -13.24 21.35 35.13
CA VAL A 488 -14.55 21.06 35.73
C VAL A 488 -14.80 19.55 35.61
N ALA A 489 -15.12 18.89 36.73
CA ALA A 489 -15.46 17.47 36.70
C ALA A 489 -16.76 17.23 35.93
N GLU A 490 -16.80 16.19 35.11
CA GLU A 490 -18.07 15.68 34.60
C GLU A 490 -18.81 14.99 35.75
N GLU A 491 -20.03 15.46 36.06
CA GLU A 491 -20.95 14.77 36.98
C GLU A 491 -21.48 13.49 36.29
N ASP A 492 -20.62 12.48 36.19
CA ASP A 492 -21.04 11.14 35.78
C ASP A 492 -21.94 10.53 36.85
N GLU A 493 -23.15 10.15 36.46
CA GLU A 493 -24.11 9.41 37.29
C GLU A 493 -23.58 7.99 37.57
N VAL A 494 -22.68 7.87 38.55
CA VAL A 494 -22.21 6.57 39.08
C VAL A 494 -23.35 5.88 39.81
N GLN A 495 -24.16 5.10 39.09
CA GLN A 495 -25.01 4.07 39.69
C GLN A 495 -25.39 2.91 38.73
N ALA A 496 -24.39 2.38 38.01
CA ALA A 496 -24.49 1.02 37.50
C ALA A 496 -24.38 0.03 38.68
N LYS A 497 -25.52 -0.51 39.13
CA LYS A 497 -25.54 -1.59 40.13
C LYS A 497 -24.99 -2.88 39.50
N ASP A 498 -24.17 -3.60 40.26
CA ASP A 498 -23.68 -4.91 39.88
C ASP A 498 -24.82 -5.92 39.65
N GLU A 499 -24.96 -6.41 38.42
CA GLU A 499 -25.57 -7.72 38.16
C GLU A 499 -24.65 -8.56 37.25
N PRO A 500 -24.28 -9.79 37.65
CA PRO A 500 -23.38 -10.63 36.87
C PRO A 500 -24.13 -11.25 35.68
N MET A 501 -23.65 -10.96 34.47
CA MET A 501 -24.22 -11.50 33.22
C MET A 501 -24.07 -13.03 33.15
N GLN A 502 -25.11 -13.76 33.56
CA GLN A 502 -25.10 -15.22 33.60
C GLN A 502 -25.12 -15.85 32.20
N ARG A 503 -24.21 -16.80 31.98
CA ARG A 503 -24.24 -17.75 30.86
C ARG A 503 -25.50 -18.62 30.94
N LYS A 504 -26.27 -18.77 29.85
CA LYS A 504 -27.15 -19.94 29.66
C LYS A 504 -27.43 -20.29 28.19
N GLU A 505 -26.70 -21.31 27.76
CA GLU A 505 -27.10 -22.44 26.89
C GLU A 505 -27.93 -22.22 25.60
N MET A 506 -27.28 -22.53 24.48
CA MET A 506 -27.93 -23.09 23.29
C MET A 506 -28.49 -24.49 23.59
N LYS A 507 -29.75 -24.77 23.20
CA LYS A 507 -30.16 -26.02 22.53
C LYS A 507 -31.65 -26.04 22.18
N LYS A 508 -31.96 -26.09 20.89
CA LYS A 508 -32.69 -27.23 20.27
C LYS A 508 -32.67 -27.10 18.74
N MET A 509 -32.06 -28.11 18.10
CA MET A 509 -32.19 -28.32 16.66
C MET A 509 -33.54 -28.95 16.35
N SER A 510 -34.11 -28.64 15.18
CA SER A 510 -35.05 -29.53 14.49
C SER A 510 -34.58 -29.69 13.05
N ALA A 511 -34.53 -30.94 12.60
CA ALA A 511 -33.92 -31.36 11.34
C ALA A 511 -34.98 -31.42 10.20
N PRO A 512 -34.63 -31.81 8.96
CA PRO A 512 -35.24 -31.26 7.75
C PRO A 512 -36.52 -31.98 7.31
N ARG A 513 -37.25 -31.35 6.38
CA ARG A 513 -38.35 -32.00 5.65
C ARG A 513 -38.17 -31.79 4.14
N ALA A 514 -38.13 -32.90 3.41
CA ALA A 514 -38.05 -32.92 1.95
C ALA A 514 -39.42 -33.20 1.32
N ALA A 515 -39.72 -32.52 0.22
CA ALA A 515 -40.70 -32.86 -0.83
C ALA A 515 -40.35 -31.97 -2.04
N ALA A 516 -39.91 -32.49 -3.19
CA ALA A 516 -40.64 -33.28 -4.18
C ALA A 516 -41.63 -32.41 -4.97
N GLY A 517 -41.29 -32.15 -6.25
CA GLY A 517 -41.89 -31.11 -7.08
C GLY A 517 -43.19 -31.44 -7.80
N VAL A 518 -43.57 -30.56 -8.73
CA VAL A 518 -44.54 -30.80 -9.81
C VAL A 518 -44.02 -30.12 -11.09
N MET A 519 -44.20 -30.79 -12.23
CA MET A 519 -43.85 -30.33 -13.58
C MET A 519 -44.92 -29.40 -14.17
N MET A 520 -44.55 -28.55 -15.13
CA MET A 520 -45.37 -28.32 -16.34
C MET A 520 -44.47 -28.10 -17.55
N ASP A 521 -45.00 -28.44 -18.73
CA ASP A 521 -44.23 -28.81 -19.92
C ASP A 521 -44.58 -27.95 -21.15
N MET A 522 -43.66 -27.95 -22.11
CA MET A 522 -43.72 -27.54 -23.53
C MET A 522 -44.94 -26.79 -24.12
N SER A 523 -44.66 -25.78 -24.97
CA SER A 523 -44.71 -25.90 -26.46
C SER A 523 -44.58 -24.53 -27.18
N VAL A 524 -43.62 -24.35 -28.10
CA VAL A 524 -43.67 -24.47 -29.59
C VAL A 524 -43.99 -23.17 -30.34
N ALA A 525 -43.17 -22.83 -31.34
CA ALA A 525 -43.37 -21.74 -32.31
C ALA A 525 -44.01 -22.25 -33.62
N PRO A 526 -44.48 -21.37 -34.52
CA PRO A 526 -43.77 -21.27 -35.81
C PRO A 526 -43.71 -19.86 -36.44
N SER A 527 -42.98 -19.79 -37.57
CA SER A 527 -42.61 -18.62 -38.40
C SER A 527 -43.69 -18.10 -39.36
N VAL A 528 -43.46 -16.92 -39.99
CA VAL A 528 -43.39 -16.70 -41.46
C VAL A 528 -43.02 -15.22 -41.79
N ALA A 529 -42.39 -14.96 -42.96
CA ALA A 529 -41.96 -13.64 -43.50
C ALA A 529 -42.79 -13.29 -44.79
N PRO A 530 -42.50 -12.28 -45.68
CA PRO A 530 -41.45 -11.23 -45.72
C PRO A 530 -41.90 -9.80 -46.20
N ALA A 531 -40.93 -8.86 -46.32
CA ALA A 531 -40.72 -7.72 -47.28
C ALA A 531 -41.91 -7.00 -48.01
N PRO A 532 -41.85 -5.66 -48.33
CA PRO A 532 -40.70 -4.97 -48.97
C PRO A 532 -40.44 -3.46 -48.64
N LYS A 533 -39.44 -2.87 -49.31
CA LYS A 533 -39.11 -1.41 -49.36
C LYS A 533 -40.06 -0.63 -50.29
N PRO A 534 -40.13 0.72 -50.20
CA PRO A 534 -39.39 1.57 -51.17
C PRO A 534 -38.64 2.77 -50.52
N ALA A 535 -38.21 3.77 -51.31
CA ALA A 535 -36.97 4.53 -51.07
C ALA A 535 -37.06 6.08 -51.17
N SER A 536 -35.91 6.74 -50.95
CA SER A 536 -35.60 8.18 -51.07
C SER A 536 -36.14 9.08 -49.93
N SER A 537 -35.48 10.19 -49.54
CA SER A 537 -34.56 11.06 -50.29
C SER A 537 -33.29 11.49 -49.52
N SER A 538 -32.36 12.12 -50.22
CA SER A 538 -30.97 12.39 -49.83
C SER A 538 -30.68 13.87 -49.55
N ALA A 539 -29.61 14.12 -48.76
CA ALA A 539 -28.81 15.34 -48.85
C ALA A 539 -27.32 14.96 -48.64
N ASN A 540 -26.45 15.41 -49.55
CA ASN A 540 -25.02 15.07 -49.60
C ASN A 540 -24.17 15.98 -48.73
N GLU A 541 -23.02 15.49 -48.27
CA GLU A 541 -21.71 16.18 -48.32
C GLU A 541 -20.58 15.12 -48.36
N PRO A 542 -19.34 15.45 -48.78
CA PRO A 542 -18.66 14.67 -49.81
C PRO A 542 -17.83 13.47 -49.32
N GLN A 543 -17.93 12.36 -50.05
CA GLN A 543 -16.92 11.29 -50.02
C GLN A 543 -15.68 11.68 -50.83
N VAL A 544 -14.51 11.62 -50.21
CA VAL A 544 -13.25 11.40 -50.92
C VAL A 544 -13.02 9.89 -50.95
N THR A 545 -13.39 9.24 -52.06
CA THR A 545 -13.06 7.84 -52.31
C THR A 545 -11.59 7.74 -52.73
N ALA A 546 -10.72 7.39 -51.78
CA ALA A 546 -9.42 6.82 -52.12
C ALA A 546 -9.61 5.33 -52.42
N ASP A 547 -9.39 4.92 -53.67
CA ASP A 547 -9.31 3.51 -54.05
C ASP A 547 -8.14 2.85 -53.29
N LEU A 548 -8.47 1.99 -52.32
CA LEU A 548 -7.49 1.15 -51.65
C LEU A 548 -7.35 -0.19 -52.40
N PRO A 549 -6.12 -0.72 -52.56
CA PRO A 549 -5.90 -2.04 -53.16
C PRO A 549 -6.60 -3.17 -52.37
N PRO A 550 -6.88 -4.33 -52.99
CA PRO A 550 -7.56 -5.44 -52.33
C PRO A 550 -6.81 -5.93 -51.08
N ASP A 551 -7.58 -6.29 -50.05
CA ASP A 551 -7.11 -6.58 -48.69
C ASP A 551 -5.90 -7.53 -48.61
N GLN A 552 -4.72 -6.98 -48.33
CA GLN A 552 -3.64 -7.75 -47.73
C GLN A 552 -3.92 -7.91 -46.23
N GLU A 553 -4.09 -9.17 -45.80
CA GLU A 553 -4.27 -9.51 -44.39
C GLU A 553 -3.09 -9.00 -43.55
N THR A 554 -3.38 -8.14 -42.58
CA THR A 554 -2.40 -7.45 -41.75
C THR A 554 -1.70 -8.43 -40.81
N ILE A 555 -0.37 -8.35 -40.70
CA ILE A 555 0.39 -9.17 -39.76
C ILE A 555 0.12 -8.66 -38.33
N ARG A 556 -0.39 -9.53 -37.46
CA ARG A 556 -0.66 -9.18 -36.06
C ARG A 556 0.59 -9.46 -35.22
N GLU A 557 1.42 -8.44 -35.04
CA GLU A 557 2.69 -8.51 -34.31
C GLU A 557 2.50 -8.51 -32.78
N GLY A 558 3.06 -9.52 -32.11
CA GLY A 558 3.26 -9.52 -30.65
C GLY A 558 2.00 -9.36 -29.79
N GLU A 559 2.14 -8.68 -28.66
CA GLU A 559 1.07 -8.43 -27.69
C GLU A 559 1.13 -6.96 -27.25
N LYS A 560 -0.05 -6.35 -27.03
CA LYS A 560 -0.15 -4.97 -26.50
C LYS A 560 -1.07 -4.97 -25.28
N LYS A 561 -0.52 -4.65 -24.10
CA LYS A 561 -1.25 -4.65 -22.82
C LYS A 561 -2.16 -3.44 -22.66
N VAL A 562 -1.58 -2.25 -22.60
CA VAL A 562 -2.33 -0.98 -22.57
C VAL A 562 -2.42 -0.44 -23.99
N VAL A 563 -3.66 -0.26 -24.44
CA VAL A 563 -4.02 0.06 -25.83
C VAL A 563 -4.09 1.57 -26.02
N TYR A 564 -4.66 2.26 -25.02
CA TYR A 564 -4.90 3.71 -24.99
C TYR A 564 -4.93 4.20 -23.54
N CYS A 565 -4.31 5.35 -23.27
CA CYS A 565 -4.40 6.07 -22.00
C CYS A 565 -4.24 7.57 -22.31
N ALA A 566 -5.30 8.35 -22.14
CA ALA A 566 -5.25 9.79 -22.43
C ALA A 566 -6.33 10.59 -21.68
N VAL A 567 -6.11 11.91 -21.59
CA VAL A 567 -7.13 12.86 -21.14
C VAL A 567 -8.17 13.04 -22.24
N VAL A 568 -9.44 12.96 -21.86
CA VAL A 568 -10.60 13.11 -22.74
C VAL A 568 -11.53 14.17 -22.14
N LYS A 569 -12.18 14.98 -23.00
CA LYS A 569 -13.16 16.00 -22.63
C LYS A 569 -14.46 15.75 -23.39
N THR A 570 -15.59 15.72 -22.70
CA THR A 570 -16.92 15.68 -23.34
C THR A 570 -17.37 17.07 -23.81
N GLY A 571 -18.18 17.09 -24.86
CA GLY A 571 -18.75 18.29 -25.46
C GLY A 571 -19.86 18.92 -24.61
N ALA A 572 -20.49 19.98 -25.14
CA ALA A 572 -21.62 20.68 -24.51
C ALA A 572 -22.85 19.76 -24.29
N ASP A 573 -22.98 18.74 -25.13
CA ASP A 573 -23.96 17.65 -25.07
C ASP A 573 -23.57 16.53 -24.08
N GLY A 574 -22.46 16.69 -23.35
CA GLY A 574 -21.94 15.70 -22.43
C GLY A 574 -21.42 14.43 -23.12
N SER A 575 -21.10 14.46 -24.42
CA SER A 575 -20.56 13.29 -25.13
C SER A 575 -19.26 13.55 -25.90
N VAL A 576 -18.51 12.50 -26.20
CA VAL A 576 -17.36 12.54 -27.12
C VAL A 576 -17.11 11.16 -27.71
N VAL A 577 -16.85 11.12 -29.02
CA VAL A 577 -16.43 9.90 -29.72
C VAL A 577 -14.90 9.86 -29.74
N VAL A 578 -14.32 8.75 -29.29
CA VAL A 578 -12.87 8.53 -29.28
C VAL A 578 -12.54 7.33 -30.18
N PRO A 579 -11.74 7.52 -31.25
CA PRO A 579 -11.24 6.41 -32.06
C PRO A 579 -10.04 5.74 -31.35
N VAL A 580 -10.09 4.41 -31.22
CA VAL A 580 -9.05 3.64 -30.53
C VAL A 580 -8.60 2.46 -31.40
N THR A 581 -7.31 2.35 -31.70
CA THR A 581 -6.78 1.19 -32.43
C THR A 581 -6.60 0.00 -31.49
N LEU A 582 -7.40 -1.04 -31.67
CA LEU A 582 -7.43 -2.23 -30.82
C LEU A 582 -6.15 -3.08 -30.90
N PRO A 583 -5.87 -3.92 -29.89
CA PRO A 583 -4.61 -4.65 -29.79
C PRO A 583 -4.43 -5.70 -30.92
N PRO A 584 -3.19 -6.20 -31.13
CA PRO A 584 -2.91 -7.25 -32.09
C PRO A 584 -3.50 -8.61 -31.67
N GLN A 585 -3.59 -8.91 -30.37
CA GLN A 585 -4.17 -10.16 -29.87
C GLN A 585 -5.71 -10.11 -29.79
N THR A 586 -6.36 -11.23 -30.10
CA THR A 586 -7.77 -11.45 -29.72
C THR A 586 -7.87 -11.68 -28.21
N GLY A 587 -9.03 -11.35 -27.63
CA GLY A 587 -9.21 -11.28 -26.18
C GLY A 587 -10.35 -10.36 -25.80
N ARG A 588 -10.35 -9.90 -24.55
CA ARG A 588 -11.28 -8.89 -24.05
C ARG A 588 -10.50 -7.66 -23.62
N CYS A 589 -10.91 -6.50 -24.11
CA CYS A 589 -10.41 -5.23 -23.61
C CYS A 589 -11.43 -4.64 -22.64
N THR A 590 -10.93 -4.18 -21.49
CA THR A 590 -11.70 -3.38 -20.55
C THR A 590 -11.43 -1.91 -20.86
N MET A 591 -12.52 -1.16 -21.08
CA MET A 591 -12.52 0.30 -21.21
C MET A 591 -12.90 0.89 -19.87
N ARG A 592 -12.12 1.85 -19.38
CA ARG A 592 -12.36 2.57 -18.13
C ARG A 592 -12.30 4.07 -18.38
N PHE A 593 -13.31 4.80 -17.92
CA PHE A 593 -13.31 6.26 -17.98
C PHE A 593 -13.59 6.83 -16.59
N THR A 594 -12.63 7.59 -16.06
CA THR A 594 -12.77 8.29 -14.78
C THR A 594 -13.03 9.78 -15.04
N ALA A 595 -14.28 10.21 -14.91
CA ALA A 595 -14.70 11.61 -15.00
C ALA A 595 -14.43 12.34 -13.68
N ILE A 596 -13.96 13.58 -13.74
CA ILE A 596 -13.62 14.41 -12.57
C ILE A 596 -14.19 15.82 -12.70
N SER A 597 -14.74 16.36 -11.60
CA SER A 597 -15.19 17.75 -11.48
C SER A 597 -15.09 18.22 -10.02
N GLY A 598 -14.00 18.92 -9.66
CA GLY A 598 -13.74 19.32 -8.28
C GLY A 598 -13.60 18.11 -7.35
N PHE A 599 -14.44 18.00 -6.32
CA PHE A 599 -14.51 16.82 -5.44
C PHE A 599 -15.31 15.64 -6.02
N ASP A 600 -16.03 15.85 -7.12
CA ASP A 600 -16.88 14.83 -7.71
C ASP A 600 -16.11 13.99 -8.72
N TYR A 601 -16.28 12.69 -8.61
CA TYR A 601 -15.74 11.71 -9.54
C TYR A 601 -16.81 10.67 -9.89
N ALA A 602 -16.68 10.09 -11.08
CA ALA A 602 -17.46 8.95 -11.53
C ALA A 602 -16.57 8.04 -12.37
N GLU A 603 -16.83 6.75 -12.34
CA GLU A 603 -16.11 5.76 -13.15
C GLU A 603 -17.09 4.89 -13.92
N ALA A 604 -16.92 4.88 -15.23
CA ALA A 604 -17.59 3.95 -16.12
C ALA A 604 -16.61 2.85 -16.53
N VAL A 605 -17.07 1.60 -16.50
CA VAL A 605 -16.32 0.43 -17.00
C VAL A 605 -17.16 -0.29 -18.04
N LYS A 606 -16.56 -0.66 -19.16
CA LYS A 606 -17.20 -1.39 -20.25
C LYS A 606 -16.23 -2.37 -20.89
N ASP A 607 -16.62 -3.63 -20.96
CA ASP A 607 -15.85 -4.64 -21.68
C ASP A 607 -16.24 -4.70 -23.17
N VAL A 608 -15.26 -4.96 -24.03
CA VAL A 608 -15.44 -5.28 -25.46
C VAL A 608 -14.63 -6.53 -25.81
N ASP A 609 -15.20 -7.44 -26.60
CA ASP A 609 -14.46 -8.56 -27.17
C ASP A 609 -13.74 -8.13 -28.45
N VAL A 610 -12.43 -8.38 -28.51
CA VAL A 610 -11.60 -8.27 -29.71
C VAL A 610 -11.57 -9.67 -30.34
N ALA A 611 -12.30 -9.83 -31.44
CA ALA A 611 -12.62 -11.12 -32.05
C ALA A 611 -12.48 -11.08 -33.57
N LYS A 612 -12.37 -12.25 -34.19
CA LYS A 612 -12.28 -12.47 -35.64
C LYS A 612 -12.81 -13.87 -35.93
N ASP A 613 -13.45 -14.09 -37.08
CA ASP A 613 -14.11 -15.38 -37.37
C ASP A 613 -13.10 -16.50 -37.61
N ASN A 614 -12.12 -16.28 -38.49
CA ASN A 614 -11.02 -17.22 -38.73
C ASN A 614 -9.74 -16.59 -38.18
N TYR A 615 -9.16 -17.20 -37.15
CA TYR A 615 -8.00 -16.62 -36.46
C TYR A 615 -7.11 -17.69 -35.83
N LEU A 616 -5.89 -17.28 -35.51
CA LEU A 616 -4.96 -18.03 -34.69
C LEU A 616 -4.42 -17.18 -33.53
N GLU A 617 -4.23 -17.77 -32.36
CA GLU A 617 -3.44 -17.17 -31.27
C GLU A 617 -2.31 -18.09 -30.87
N VAL A 618 -1.19 -17.48 -30.49
CA VAL A 618 0.03 -18.17 -30.10
C VAL A 618 0.36 -17.82 -28.67
N SER A 619 0.25 -18.79 -27.77
CA SER A 619 0.72 -18.66 -26.38
C SER A 619 2.13 -19.27 -26.30
N MET A 620 3.14 -18.42 -26.28
CA MET A 620 4.54 -18.80 -26.18
C MET A 620 5.38 -17.78 -25.39
N PRO A 621 6.41 -18.23 -24.66
CA PRO A 621 7.49 -17.38 -24.15
C PRO A 621 8.12 -16.45 -25.18
N THR A 622 8.34 -15.18 -24.80
CA THR A 622 9.14 -14.23 -25.57
C THR A 622 10.63 -14.38 -25.26
N LEU A 623 10.96 -14.77 -24.03
CA LEU A 623 12.30 -15.11 -23.57
C LEU A 623 12.47 -16.63 -23.55
N ILE A 624 13.38 -17.18 -24.36
CA ILE A 624 13.64 -18.62 -24.48
C ILE A 624 15.11 -18.89 -24.12
N MET A 625 15.36 -19.80 -23.18
CA MET A 625 16.73 -20.17 -22.80
C MET A 625 17.44 -20.94 -23.92
N PRO A 626 18.77 -20.79 -24.11
CA PRO A 626 19.47 -21.36 -25.26
C PRO A 626 19.39 -22.89 -25.41
N ASP A 627 19.16 -23.59 -24.30
CA ASP A 627 19.05 -25.05 -24.19
C ASP A 627 17.60 -25.56 -24.16
N ALA A 628 16.61 -24.64 -24.18
CA ALA A 628 15.21 -24.99 -24.07
C ALA A 628 14.69 -25.70 -25.34
N ASP A 629 14.00 -26.81 -25.16
CA ASP A 629 13.27 -27.52 -26.21
C ASP A 629 11.81 -27.67 -25.70
N ILE A 630 10.91 -26.81 -26.18
CA ILE A 630 9.57 -26.56 -25.63
C ILE A 630 8.48 -26.60 -26.71
N GLU A 631 7.20 -26.65 -26.29
CA GLU A 631 6.06 -26.57 -27.19
C GLU A 631 5.33 -25.22 -27.06
N ALA A 632 5.28 -24.45 -28.14
CA ALA A 632 4.35 -23.33 -28.26
C ALA A 632 2.93 -23.85 -28.51
N ARG A 633 1.96 -23.30 -27.79
CA ARG A 633 0.54 -23.60 -27.97
C ARG A 633 -0.05 -22.65 -28.99
N VAL A 634 -0.49 -23.17 -30.14
CA VAL A 634 -1.25 -22.41 -31.14
C VAL A 634 -2.71 -22.84 -31.10
N THR A 635 -3.60 -21.91 -30.80
CA THR A 635 -5.06 -22.12 -30.90
C THR A 635 -5.54 -21.54 -32.20
N ALA A 636 -6.16 -22.35 -33.05
CA ALA A 636 -6.75 -21.92 -34.32
C ALA A 636 -8.27 -22.16 -34.30
N VAL A 637 -9.05 -21.15 -34.70
CA VAL A 637 -10.50 -21.25 -34.88
C VAL A 637 -10.81 -21.00 -36.35
N ILE A 638 -11.48 -21.96 -36.98
CA ILE A 638 -11.72 -21.96 -38.42
C ILE A 638 -13.16 -22.39 -38.71
N TYR A 639 -13.85 -21.66 -39.59
CA TYR A 639 -15.17 -22.02 -40.10
C TYR A 639 -15.15 -22.57 -41.54
N ALA A 640 -14.06 -22.36 -42.28
CA ALA A 640 -13.81 -22.92 -43.61
C ALA A 640 -13.30 -24.38 -43.57
N GLU A 641 -13.40 -25.12 -44.67
CA GLU A 641 -12.82 -26.46 -44.78
C GLU A 641 -11.46 -26.45 -45.49
N GLY A 642 -10.61 -27.44 -45.18
CA GLY A 642 -9.31 -27.65 -45.83
C GLY A 642 -8.20 -26.65 -45.47
N ALA A 643 -8.38 -25.85 -44.42
CA ALA A 643 -7.40 -24.86 -43.97
C ALA A 643 -6.08 -25.48 -43.45
N GLN A 644 -5.01 -24.70 -43.50
CA GLN A 644 -3.67 -25.11 -43.07
C GLN A 644 -2.98 -23.98 -42.30
N LEU A 645 -2.22 -24.32 -41.27
CA LEU A 645 -1.28 -23.42 -40.59
C LEU A 645 0.12 -23.66 -41.15
N THR A 646 0.75 -22.60 -41.65
CA THR A 646 2.17 -22.58 -41.99
C THR A 646 2.92 -21.83 -40.90
N VAL A 647 3.93 -22.45 -40.30
CA VAL A 647 4.85 -21.82 -39.34
C VAL A 647 6.21 -21.68 -40.00
N SER A 648 6.70 -20.45 -40.06
CA SER A 648 7.97 -20.09 -40.69
C SER A 648 8.85 -19.29 -39.74
N ARG A 649 10.17 -19.42 -39.92
CA ARG A 649 11.19 -18.75 -39.12
C ARG A 649 12.33 -18.35 -40.04
N ASN A 650 12.98 -17.21 -39.79
CA ASN A 650 14.07 -16.74 -40.64
C ASN A 650 15.18 -17.79 -40.77
N GLY A 651 15.46 -18.20 -42.01
CA GLY A 651 16.47 -19.21 -42.35
C GLY A 651 16.02 -20.68 -42.22
N GLU A 652 14.75 -20.97 -41.93
CA GLU A 652 14.24 -22.34 -41.77
C GLU A 652 13.18 -22.72 -42.82
N LYS A 653 13.08 -24.02 -43.14
CA LYS A 653 11.97 -24.56 -43.94
C LYS A 653 10.69 -24.49 -43.11
N ALA A 654 9.62 -23.94 -43.69
CA ALA A 654 8.36 -23.81 -43.01
C ALA A 654 7.69 -25.16 -42.72
N SER A 655 7.11 -25.29 -41.53
CA SER A 655 6.29 -26.43 -41.10
C SER A 655 4.83 -26.19 -41.46
N VAL A 656 4.12 -27.22 -41.93
CA VAL A 656 2.72 -27.12 -42.38
C VAL A 656 1.85 -28.11 -41.61
N TYR A 657 0.77 -27.62 -41.02
CA TYR A 657 -0.19 -28.37 -40.22
C TYR A 657 -1.58 -28.28 -40.86
N LYS A 658 -2.22 -29.42 -41.12
CA LYS A 658 -3.59 -29.47 -41.64
C LYS A 658 -4.59 -29.25 -40.50
N LEU A 659 -5.61 -28.42 -40.74
CA LEU A 659 -6.62 -28.07 -39.76
C LEU A 659 -8.02 -28.48 -40.22
N LYS A 660 -8.83 -28.94 -39.27
CA LYS A 660 -10.26 -29.23 -39.45
C LYS A 660 -11.08 -27.93 -39.26
N LYS A 661 -12.38 -28.02 -39.49
CA LYS A 661 -13.35 -26.99 -39.08
C LYS A 661 -13.57 -27.05 -37.56
N GLY A 662 -13.74 -25.88 -36.93
CA GLY A 662 -13.88 -25.72 -35.47
C GLY A 662 -12.60 -25.21 -34.80
N ALA A 663 -12.67 -25.08 -33.47
CA ALA A 663 -11.52 -24.72 -32.64
C ALA A 663 -10.58 -25.92 -32.44
N GLN A 664 -9.28 -25.71 -32.63
CA GLN A 664 -8.21 -26.69 -32.43
C GLN A 664 -7.04 -26.07 -31.68
N GLU A 665 -6.33 -26.91 -30.93
CA GLU A 665 -5.07 -26.59 -30.28
C GLU A 665 -3.96 -27.44 -30.93
N LEU A 666 -2.86 -26.80 -31.30
CA LEU A 666 -1.67 -27.41 -31.87
C LEU A 666 -0.46 -27.15 -30.98
N ALA A 667 0.38 -28.17 -30.78
CA ALA A 667 1.72 -28.03 -30.26
C ALA A 667 2.71 -27.77 -31.41
N VAL A 668 3.46 -26.67 -31.32
CA VAL A 668 4.51 -26.31 -32.29
C VAL A 668 5.85 -26.36 -31.55
N PRO A 669 6.78 -27.28 -31.91
CA PRO A 669 8.05 -27.42 -31.21
C PRO A 669 8.96 -26.23 -31.48
N LEU A 670 9.52 -25.65 -30.41
CA LEU A 670 10.48 -24.55 -30.43
C LEU A 670 11.78 -24.97 -29.75
N SER A 671 12.91 -24.73 -30.41
CA SER A 671 14.24 -24.88 -29.80
C SER A 671 14.87 -23.50 -29.60
N GLY A 672 15.37 -23.25 -28.38
CA GLY A 672 16.04 -22.02 -27.95
C GLY A 672 17.44 -21.83 -28.52
N LYS A 673 18.02 -22.86 -29.13
CA LYS A 673 19.24 -22.78 -29.96
C LYS A 673 19.08 -21.82 -31.15
N LYS A 674 17.83 -21.53 -31.50
CA LYS A 674 17.43 -20.60 -32.56
C LYS A 674 16.49 -19.57 -31.92
N THR A 675 16.71 -18.29 -32.20
CA THR A 675 15.86 -17.18 -31.74
C THR A 675 15.65 -16.18 -32.89
N GLY A 676 14.73 -15.24 -32.73
CA GLY A 676 14.31 -14.29 -33.76
C GLY A 676 12.82 -14.37 -34.09
N VAL A 677 12.47 -13.80 -35.24
CA VAL A 677 11.09 -13.65 -35.72
C VAL A 677 10.51 -14.98 -36.22
N MET A 678 9.26 -15.26 -35.83
CA MET A 678 8.46 -16.40 -36.27
C MET A 678 7.12 -15.91 -36.80
N LEU A 679 6.78 -16.30 -38.03
CA LEU A 679 5.53 -15.96 -38.71
C LEU A 679 4.64 -17.21 -38.82
N PHE A 680 3.46 -17.11 -38.21
CA PHE A 680 2.37 -18.07 -38.26
C PHE A 680 1.34 -17.56 -39.26
N SER A 681 1.12 -18.29 -40.35
CA SER A 681 0.15 -17.93 -41.40
C SER A 681 -0.93 -19.01 -41.52
N LEU A 682 -2.18 -18.63 -41.24
CA LEU A 682 -3.36 -19.47 -41.48
C LEU A 682 -3.86 -19.20 -42.90
N VAL A 683 -3.97 -20.25 -43.71
CA VAL A 683 -4.47 -20.21 -45.09
C VAL A 683 -5.65 -21.17 -45.28
N ASP A 684 -6.54 -20.85 -46.21
CA ASP A 684 -7.62 -21.76 -46.62
C ASP A 684 -7.18 -22.76 -47.72
N ALA A 685 -8.10 -23.60 -48.16
CA ALA A 685 -7.86 -24.60 -49.22
C ALA A 685 -7.50 -23.99 -50.60
N SER A 686 -7.79 -22.71 -50.83
CA SER A 686 -7.40 -21.97 -52.05
C SER A 686 -6.04 -21.30 -51.95
N GLY A 687 -5.40 -21.33 -50.77
CA GLY A 687 -4.16 -20.63 -50.47
C GLY A 687 -4.35 -19.17 -50.05
N LYS A 688 -5.60 -18.69 -49.92
CA LYS A 688 -5.87 -17.34 -49.40
C LYS A 688 -5.48 -17.27 -47.93
N THR A 689 -4.76 -16.23 -47.54
CA THR A 689 -4.47 -15.95 -46.12
C THR A 689 -5.77 -15.58 -45.41
N LEU A 690 -6.06 -16.27 -44.30
CA LEU A 690 -7.15 -15.95 -43.38
C LEU A 690 -6.67 -15.13 -42.19
N ASP A 691 -5.46 -15.40 -41.69
CA ASP A 691 -4.89 -14.70 -40.53
C ASP A 691 -3.36 -14.85 -40.45
N LYS A 692 -2.67 -13.87 -39.85
CA LYS A 692 -1.22 -13.91 -39.62
C LYS A 692 -0.86 -13.41 -38.23
N ARG A 693 -0.07 -14.18 -37.47
CA ARG A 693 0.61 -13.71 -36.25
C ARG A 693 2.11 -13.72 -36.46
N GLU A 694 2.76 -12.65 -35.99
CA GLU A 694 4.20 -12.63 -35.81
C GLU A 694 4.54 -12.61 -34.33
N MET A 695 5.43 -13.51 -33.91
CA MET A 695 5.96 -13.58 -32.56
C MET A 695 7.49 -13.51 -32.62
N THR A 696 8.10 -12.63 -31.82
CA THR A 696 9.56 -12.54 -31.72
C THR A 696 10.04 -13.27 -30.47
N THR A 697 10.97 -14.20 -30.69
CA THR A 697 11.71 -14.91 -29.63
C THR A 697 13.08 -14.29 -29.45
N ARG A 698 13.56 -14.21 -28.20
CA ARG A 698 14.94 -13.81 -27.89
C ARG A 698 15.51 -14.71 -26.80
N ASN A 699 16.84 -14.82 -26.80
CA ASN A 699 17.56 -15.47 -25.71
C ASN A 699 17.77 -14.49 -24.55
N ILE A 700 18.48 -14.96 -23.51
CA ILE A 700 18.98 -14.15 -22.40
C ILE A 700 20.14 -13.24 -22.86
N ALA A 701 19.80 -12.34 -23.78
CA ALA A 701 20.69 -11.34 -24.37
C ALA A 701 21.16 -10.32 -23.32
N SER A 702 22.04 -9.40 -23.74
CA SER A 702 22.43 -8.27 -22.89
C SER A 702 21.21 -7.45 -22.46
N PHE A 703 21.22 -7.06 -21.19
CA PHE A 703 20.29 -6.08 -20.63
C PHE A 703 21.05 -5.05 -19.79
N PRO A 704 20.51 -3.82 -19.66
CA PRO A 704 21.12 -2.80 -18.83
C PRO A 704 21.05 -3.21 -17.35
N ILE A 705 22.12 -2.92 -16.60
CA ILE A 705 22.19 -3.03 -15.15
C ILE A 705 22.85 -1.77 -14.61
N THR A 706 22.20 -1.12 -13.64
CA THR A 706 22.77 -0.04 -12.85
C THR A 706 23.46 -0.59 -11.60
N PHE A 707 24.77 -0.38 -11.53
CA PHE A 707 25.59 -0.53 -10.31
C PHE A 707 25.64 0.80 -9.59
N SER A 708 25.47 0.79 -8.27
CA SER A 708 25.29 2.01 -7.49
C SER A 708 26.15 1.96 -6.24
N ASP A 709 27.12 2.85 -6.11
CA ASP A 709 27.90 2.99 -4.88
C ASP A 709 27.44 4.17 -4.04
N ILE A 710 27.66 4.06 -2.73
CA ILE A 710 27.35 5.07 -1.74
C ILE A 710 28.65 5.42 -1.02
N MET A 711 29.03 6.69 -1.14
CA MET A 711 30.19 7.30 -0.49
C MET A 711 29.68 8.33 0.52
N ILE A 712 30.22 8.30 1.75
CA ILE A 712 29.87 9.26 2.79
C ILE A 712 31.15 10.03 3.14
N SER A 713 31.11 11.35 3.02
CA SER A 713 32.28 12.20 3.22
C SER A 713 32.78 12.13 4.66
N ASP A 714 34.09 11.94 4.82
CA ASP A 714 34.82 12.13 6.08
C ASP A 714 35.40 13.55 6.21
N GLY A 715 35.12 14.42 5.24
CA GLY A 715 35.66 15.78 5.10
C GLY A 715 36.84 15.89 4.13
N LYS A 716 37.34 14.77 3.57
CA LYS A 716 38.44 14.77 2.59
C LYS A 716 37.93 14.77 1.14
N PRO A 717 38.76 15.13 0.14
CA PRO A 717 38.39 15.05 -1.27
C PRO A 717 38.12 13.60 -1.71
N MET A 718 36.96 13.35 -2.30
CA MET A 718 36.57 12.06 -2.88
C MET A 718 36.80 12.07 -4.39
N THR A 719 37.46 11.06 -4.94
CA THR A 719 37.66 10.91 -6.40
C THR A 719 36.71 9.87 -6.96
N ILE A 720 36.00 10.22 -8.04
CA ILE A 720 34.99 9.39 -8.69
C ILE A 720 35.39 9.19 -10.15
N ALA A 721 35.53 7.94 -10.59
CA ALA A 721 36.07 7.61 -11.91
C ALA A 721 35.09 7.82 -13.08
N GLY A 722 33.77 7.82 -12.83
CA GLY A 722 32.75 7.93 -13.87
C GLY A 722 31.33 7.72 -13.33
N GLY A 723 30.33 7.84 -14.21
CA GLY A 723 28.92 7.58 -13.92
C GLY A 723 28.07 8.83 -13.65
N THR A 724 26.81 8.62 -13.28
CA THR A 724 25.92 9.70 -12.80
C THR A 724 26.16 9.88 -11.30
N VAL A 725 26.48 11.10 -10.87
CA VAL A 725 26.76 11.40 -9.46
C VAL A 725 25.69 12.34 -8.91
N THR A 726 25.10 11.93 -7.79
CA THR A 726 24.04 12.66 -7.08
C THR A 726 24.48 12.89 -5.63
N ALA A 727 24.47 14.15 -5.21
CA ALA A 727 24.84 14.54 -3.85
C ALA A 727 23.58 14.78 -2.99
N TYR A 728 23.63 14.33 -1.75
CA TYR A 728 22.60 14.45 -0.71
C TYR A 728 23.21 15.11 0.53
N ALA A 729 22.43 15.92 1.24
CA ALA A 729 22.93 16.65 2.42
C ALA A 729 23.52 15.71 3.49
N HIS A 730 22.92 14.52 3.66
CA HIS A 730 23.32 13.48 4.61
C HIS A 730 22.54 12.17 4.34
N PRO A 731 22.90 11.03 4.97
CA PRO A 731 22.27 9.72 4.70
C PRO A 731 20.75 9.71 4.87
N GLY A 732 20.21 10.49 5.82
CA GLY A 732 18.76 10.60 6.06
C GLY A 732 17.92 10.90 4.81
N LYS A 733 18.41 11.71 3.86
CA LYS A 733 17.68 12.06 2.63
C LYS A 733 17.47 10.90 1.66
N LEU A 734 18.16 9.78 1.86
CA LEU A 734 17.93 8.55 1.09
C LEU A 734 16.91 7.61 1.77
N LEU A 735 16.49 7.88 3.01
CA LEU A 735 15.57 7.04 3.80
C LEU A 735 14.09 7.41 3.65
N GLU A 736 13.76 8.40 2.81
CA GLU A 736 12.40 8.92 2.64
C GLU A 736 11.41 7.81 2.23
N ASN A 737 11.79 6.95 1.28
CA ASN A 737 10.98 5.79 0.89
C ASN A 737 10.86 4.73 2.01
N MET A 738 11.87 4.59 2.89
CA MET A 738 11.76 3.69 4.06
C MET A 738 10.79 4.27 5.09
N ALA A 739 10.84 5.58 5.36
CA ALA A 739 9.95 6.25 6.31
C ALA A 739 8.48 6.19 5.86
N MET A 740 8.21 6.34 4.57
CA MET A 740 6.87 6.11 4.00
C MET A 740 6.43 4.65 4.18
N ASN A 741 7.26 3.68 3.75
CA ASN A 741 6.96 2.24 3.90
C ASN A 741 6.75 1.81 5.37
N MET A 742 7.52 2.36 6.32
CA MET A 742 7.31 2.14 7.76
C MET A 742 5.95 2.67 8.21
N THR A 743 5.58 3.87 7.76
CA THR A 743 4.28 4.48 8.08
C THR A 743 3.12 3.63 7.55
N THR A 744 3.19 3.17 6.31
CA THR A 744 2.17 2.27 5.74
C THR A 744 2.13 0.91 6.46
N THR A 745 3.30 0.34 6.77
CA THR A 745 3.38 -0.97 7.46
C THR A 745 2.88 -0.88 8.91
N MET A 746 3.01 0.27 9.59
CA MET A 746 2.44 0.45 10.95
C MET A 746 0.92 0.30 10.99
N TYR A 747 0.20 0.51 9.88
CA TYR A 747 -1.24 0.22 9.84
C TYR A 747 -1.55 -1.27 9.87
N SER A 748 -0.66 -2.15 9.38
CA SER A 748 -0.87 -3.61 9.42
C SER A 748 -0.52 -4.24 10.76
N TRP A 749 -0.11 -3.44 11.76
CA TRP A 749 0.20 -3.92 13.10
C TRP A 749 -1.09 -4.18 13.88
N PHE A 750 -1.18 -5.34 14.53
CA PHE A 750 -2.34 -5.65 15.37
C PHE A 750 -2.42 -4.67 16.54
N GLY A 751 -3.62 -4.15 16.82
CA GLY A 751 -3.84 -3.11 17.83
C GLY A 751 -3.77 -3.62 19.28
N HIS A 752 -2.64 -4.19 19.70
CA HIS A 752 -2.33 -4.60 21.06
C HIS A 752 -1.27 -3.69 21.70
N ALA A 753 -1.20 -3.64 23.04
CA ALA A 753 -0.43 -2.60 23.75
C ALA A 753 1.06 -2.51 23.34
N GLU A 754 1.70 -3.65 23.08
CA GLU A 754 3.08 -3.73 22.59
C GLU A 754 3.29 -3.02 21.24
N ALA A 755 2.41 -3.28 20.27
CA ALA A 755 2.47 -2.70 18.93
C ALA A 755 2.12 -1.21 18.95
N LEU A 756 1.04 -0.86 19.68
CA LEU A 756 0.59 0.51 19.84
C LEU A 756 1.68 1.38 20.47
N SER A 757 2.28 0.93 21.58
CA SER A 757 3.35 1.67 22.24
C SER A 757 4.61 1.79 21.38
N ALA A 758 5.05 0.72 20.70
CA ALA A 758 6.17 0.78 19.75
C ALA A 758 5.91 1.78 18.60
N SER A 759 4.67 1.83 18.09
CA SER A 759 4.28 2.78 17.04
C SER A 759 4.33 4.23 17.54
N CYS A 760 4.04 4.49 18.81
CA CYS A 760 4.15 5.84 19.40
C CYS A 760 5.59 6.35 19.36
N ALA A 761 6.55 5.52 19.77
CA ALA A 761 7.97 5.87 19.73
C ALA A 761 8.44 6.20 18.30
N ILE A 762 8.09 5.34 17.33
CA ILE A 762 8.50 5.51 15.93
C ILE A 762 7.83 6.73 15.29
N ARG A 763 6.53 6.96 15.51
CA ARG A 763 5.82 8.15 14.99
C ARG A 763 6.43 9.45 15.54
N ALA A 764 6.77 9.52 16.82
CA ALA A 764 7.40 10.72 17.41
C ALA A 764 8.81 11.01 16.85
N VAL A 765 9.60 9.96 16.59
CA VAL A 765 10.88 10.08 15.86
C VAL A 765 10.66 10.60 14.45
N LEU A 766 9.72 10.02 13.70
CA LEU A 766 9.44 10.42 12.32
C LEU A 766 8.97 11.89 12.23
N ILE A 767 8.06 12.33 13.10
CA ILE A 767 7.65 13.75 13.20
C ILE A 767 8.87 14.63 13.47
N SER A 768 9.73 14.23 14.41
CA SER A 768 10.96 14.99 14.70
C SER A 768 11.93 15.04 13.53
N ALA A 769 12.06 13.94 12.76
CA ALA A 769 12.93 13.83 11.61
C ALA A 769 12.44 14.68 10.42
N ILE A 770 11.13 14.80 10.24
CA ILE A 770 10.50 15.71 9.26
C ILE A 770 10.75 17.16 9.67
N ASP A 771 10.40 17.53 10.91
CA ASP A 771 10.58 18.88 11.44
C ASP A 771 12.06 19.32 11.46
N GLY A 772 12.98 18.37 11.65
CA GLY A 772 14.43 18.58 11.59
C GLY A 772 15.02 18.52 10.17
N ASN A 773 14.19 18.36 9.13
CA ASN A 773 14.58 18.19 7.72
C ASN A 773 15.54 16.99 7.45
N ILE A 774 15.61 16.01 8.35
CA ILE A 774 16.39 14.78 8.17
C ILE A 774 15.80 13.89 7.07
N ILE A 775 14.48 13.93 6.89
CA ILE A 775 13.72 13.34 5.79
C ILE A 775 12.74 14.39 5.25
N ASP A 776 12.38 14.36 3.97
CA ASP A 776 11.13 15.02 3.54
C ASP A 776 9.92 14.26 4.13
N GLY A 777 8.90 15.01 4.55
CA GLY A 777 7.69 14.44 5.14
C GLY A 777 6.65 14.02 4.10
N ASN A 778 6.77 14.44 2.84
CA ASN A 778 5.88 14.06 1.74
C ASN A 778 4.37 14.17 2.06
N GLY A 779 3.98 15.12 2.92
CA GLY A 779 2.60 15.33 3.38
C GLY A 779 2.15 14.48 4.58
N MET A 780 2.96 13.55 5.10
CA MET A 780 2.55 12.54 6.10
C MET A 780 2.62 13.00 7.58
N ARG A 781 3.17 14.19 7.87
CA ARG A 781 3.37 14.70 9.24
C ARG A 781 2.06 14.74 10.04
N ASP A 782 0.99 15.28 9.44
CA ASP A 782 -0.28 15.49 10.13
C ASP A 782 -1.00 14.16 10.41
N THR A 783 -0.86 13.18 9.51
CA THR A 783 -1.33 11.80 9.70
C THR A 783 -0.59 11.12 10.84
N LEU A 784 0.76 11.22 10.88
CA LEU A 784 1.57 10.69 11.98
C LEU A 784 1.15 11.30 13.34
N LYS A 785 0.87 12.60 13.38
CA LYS A 785 0.36 13.31 14.56
C LYS A 785 -1.00 12.79 15.00
N SER A 786 -1.99 12.76 14.09
CA SER A 786 -3.36 12.28 14.33
C SER A 786 -3.36 10.86 14.93
N ASP A 787 -2.61 9.95 14.29
CA ASP A 787 -2.46 8.58 14.76
C ASP A 787 -1.75 8.46 16.11
N LEU A 788 -0.71 9.26 16.35
CA LEU A 788 0.03 9.26 17.61
C LEU A 788 -0.86 9.65 18.78
N VAL A 789 -1.64 10.73 18.63
CA VAL A 789 -2.63 11.20 19.61
C VAL A 789 -3.67 10.10 19.88
N LYS A 790 -4.23 9.49 18.83
CA LYS A 790 -5.18 8.37 18.96
C LYS A 790 -4.56 7.20 19.70
N THR A 791 -3.34 6.80 19.34
CA THR A 791 -2.70 5.59 19.87
C THR A 791 -2.41 5.72 21.37
N VAL A 792 -1.94 6.89 21.83
CA VAL A 792 -1.74 7.15 23.26
C VAL A 792 -3.08 7.17 24.02
N LYS A 793 -4.15 7.70 23.43
CA LYS A 793 -5.49 7.56 24.01
C LYS A 793 -5.92 6.11 24.13
N ASP A 794 -5.83 5.33 23.06
CA ASP A 794 -6.27 3.93 23.05
C ASP A 794 -5.52 3.13 24.13
N LEU A 795 -4.20 3.33 24.26
CA LEU A 795 -3.38 2.78 25.36
C LEU A 795 -3.95 3.14 26.74
N ARG A 796 -4.29 4.41 26.97
CA ARG A 796 -4.86 4.88 28.26
C ARG A 796 -6.27 4.35 28.55
N THR A 797 -7.11 4.17 27.52
CA THR A 797 -8.54 3.85 27.72
C THR A 797 -8.89 2.37 27.59
N ALA A 798 -8.11 1.59 26.83
CA ALA A 798 -8.42 0.18 26.54
C ALA A 798 -7.40 -0.82 27.14
N PHE A 799 -6.20 -0.37 27.52
CA PHE A 799 -5.11 -1.25 27.96
C PHE A 799 -4.61 -0.93 29.37
N TYR A 800 -4.41 0.35 29.70
CA TYR A 800 -4.08 0.75 31.07
C TYR A 800 -5.24 0.41 32.02
N ASP A 801 -4.89 -0.11 33.19
CA ASP A 801 -5.83 -0.51 34.22
C ASP A 801 -5.74 0.41 35.44
N ASP A 802 -6.81 1.15 35.72
CA ASP A 802 -6.84 2.08 36.85
C ASP A 802 -6.81 1.38 38.22
N ALA A 803 -7.21 0.11 38.31
CA ALA A 803 -7.23 -0.65 39.57
C ALA A 803 -5.83 -1.17 39.97
N SER A 804 -5.05 -1.66 39.01
CA SER A 804 -3.69 -2.18 39.24
C SER A 804 -2.56 -1.24 38.81
N HIS A 805 -2.86 -0.14 38.12
CA HIS A 805 -1.91 0.78 37.46
C HIS A 805 -0.97 0.11 36.45
N LEU A 806 -1.31 -1.08 35.95
CA LEU A 806 -0.54 -1.82 34.95
C LEU A 806 -1.24 -1.87 33.59
N VAL A 807 -0.53 -2.34 32.57
CA VAL A 807 -1.00 -2.42 31.19
C VAL A 807 -1.40 -3.86 30.84
N ARG A 808 -2.60 -4.02 30.30
CA ARG A 808 -3.09 -5.25 29.67
C ARG A 808 -2.42 -5.44 28.31
N PRO A 809 -2.02 -6.66 27.90
CA PRO A 809 -1.52 -6.89 26.55
C PRO A 809 -2.62 -6.72 25.49
N TYR A 810 -3.84 -7.18 25.81
CA TYR A 810 -5.04 -7.11 24.98
C TYR A 810 -6.26 -6.66 25.81
N PRO A 811 -7.30 -6.05 25.23
CA PRO A 811 -8.53 -5.75 25.95
C PRO A 811 -9.17 -7.06 26.45
N GLY A 812 -9.60 -7.09 27.71
CA GLY A 812 -10.18 -8.28 28.33
C GLY A 812 -9.18 -9.40 28.69
N VAL A 813 -7.88 -9.14 28.60
CA VAL A 813 -6.81 -10.01 29.15
C VAL A 813 -6.21 -9.32 30.39
N ASP A 814 -5.80 -10.11 31.37
CA ASP A 814 -5.19 -9.60 32.61
C ASP A 814 -3.90 -8.81 32.37
N VAL A 815 -3.59 -7.90 33.30
CA VAL A 815 -2.42 -7.04 33.25
C VAL A 815 -1.10 -7.80 33.33
N ASN A 816 -0.04 -7.27 32.71
CA ASN A 816 1.26 -7.92 32.70
C ASN A 816 2.42 -6.93 32.88
N GLU A 817 3.33 -7.24 33.81
CA GLU A 817 4.45 -6.38 34.19
C GLU A 817 5.48 -6.18 33.07
N ARG A 818 5.77 -7.23 32.27
CA ARG A 818 6.70 -7.13 31.12
C ARG A 818 6.13 -6.24 30.01
N PHE A 819 4.85 -6.40 29.69
CA PHE A 819 4.16 -5.53 28.73
C PHE A 819 4.02 -4.09 29.25
N SER A 820 3.86 -3.91 30.56
CA SER A 820 3.83 -2.59 31.19
C SER A 820 5.17 -1.87 31.05
N ILE A 821 6.29 -2.55 31.32
CA ILE A 821 7.65 -1.99 31.15
C ILE A 821 7.93 -1.68 29.68
N TRP A 822 7.61 -2.59 28.76
CA TRP A 822 7.72 -2.33 27.32
C TRP A 822 6.95 -1.08 26.90
N THR A 823 5.72 -0.92 27.41
CA THR A 823 4.88 0.26 27.14
C THR A 823 5.52 1.54 27.69
N VAL A 824 6.02 1.51 28.94
CA VAL A 824 6.71 2.64 29.58
C VAL A 824 7.96 3.05 28.83
N ASN A 825 8.74 2.10 28.32
CA ASN A 825 9.99 2.38 27.63
C ASN A 825 9.75 3.06 26.28
N ASN A 826 8.77 2.56 25.51
CA ASN A 826 8.39 3.19 24.25
C ASN A 826 7.71 4.56 24.46
N LEU A 827 6.85 4.72 25.47
CA LEU A 827 6.29 6.03 25.81
C LEU A 827 7.36 7.01 26.33
N SER A 828 8.37 6.53 27.06
CA SER A 828 9.51 7.37 27.48
C SER A 828 10.33 7.83 26.27
N ALA A 829 10.61 6.94 25.31
CA ALA A 829 11.28 7.30 24.06
C ALA A 829 10.45 8.32 23.26
N MET A 830 9.14 8.11 23.13
CA MET A 830 8.20 9.06 22.52
C MET A 830 8.31 10.45 23.17
N LEU A 831 8.29 10.52 24.51
CA LEU A 831 8.39 11.79 25.24
C LEU A 831 9.68 12.55 24.92
N THR A 832 10.83 11.89 24.75
CA THR A 832 12.10 12.58 24.41
C THR A 832 12.08 13.33 23.07
N HIS A 833 11.12 13.03 22.20
CA HIS A 833 10.94 13.68 20.90
C HIS A 833 9.79 14.73 20.88
N LEU A 834 8.83 14.63 21.81
CA LEU A 834 7.69 15.55 21.92
C LEU A 834 7.91 16.64 22.99
N ASP A 835 8.64 16.37 24.07
CA ASP A 835 8.99 17.37 25.08
C ASP A 835 9.90 18.46 24.46
N GLY A 836 9.86 19.68 25.01
CA GLY A 836 10.56 20.85 24.48
C GLY A 836 9.75 21.61 23.43
N ASN A 837 10.33 21.90 22.25
CA ASN A 837 9.72 22.79 21.24
C ASN A 837 8.36 22.33 20.70
N ARG A 838 7.98 21.05 20.90
CA ARG A 838 6.69 20.48 20.48
C ARG A 838 5.71 20.28 21.64
N ALA A 839 6.10 20.61 22.88
CA ALA A 839 5.30 20.32 24.06
C ALA A 839 3.92 20.99 24.05
N GLY A 840 3.80 22.18 23.45
CA GLY A 840 2.52 22.86 23.25
C GLY A 840 1.61 22.18 22.20
N GLU A 841 2.18 21.53 21.19
CA GLU A 841 1.42 20.80 20.15
C GLU A 841 0.90 19.44 20.66
N PHE A 842 1.57 18.85 21.65
CA PHE A 842 1.29 17.50 22.16
C PHE A 842 0.96 17.45 23.66
N ALA A 843 0.60 18.58 24.28
CA ALA A 843 0.45 18.71 25.74
C ALA A 843 -0.38 17.57 26.38
N ASP A 844 -1.55 17.29 25.82
CA ASP A 844 -2.46 16.24 26.31
C ASP A 844 -1.93 14.82 26.11
N THR A 845 -1.25 14.60 24.98
CA THR A 845 -0.61 13.32 24.65
C THR A 845 0.55 13.05 25.60
N ILE A 846 1.33 14.09 25.90
CA ILE A 846 2.42 14.09 26.88
C ILE A 846 1.87 13.81 28.29
N ALA A 847 0.77 14.47 28.68
CA ALA A 847 0.15 14.28 29.99
C ALA A 847 -0.36 12.84 30.19
N ARG A 848 -1.12 12.29 29.24
CA ARG A 848 -1.62 10.91 29.28
C ARG A 848 -0.48 9.87 29.27
N ALA A 849 0.58 10.12 28.51
CA ALA A 849 1.76 9.25 28.52
C ALA A 849 2.50 9.29 29.87
N LYS A 850 2.64 10.47 30.48
CA LYS A 850 3.24 10.64 31.82
C LYS A 850 2.40 9.95 32.90
N GLU A 851 1.07 10.07 32.84
CA GLU A 851 0.15 9.34 33.73
C GLU A 851 0.37 7.82 33.69
N ILE A 852 0.40 7.21 32.50
CA ILE A 852 0.69 5.78 32.33
C ILE A 852 2.07 5.44 32.89
N ILE A 853 3.09 6.23 32.55
CA ILE A 853 4.48 6.00 32.96
C ILE A 853 4.63 6.04 34.48
N ASP A 854 4.09 7.07 35.13
CA ASP A 854 4.25 7.29 36.56
C ASP A 854 3.40 6.32 37.37
N GLY A 855 2.20 5.97 36.89
CA GLY A 855 1.36 4.91 37.47
C GLY A 855 2.05 3.54 37.42
N VAL A 856 2.53 3.13 36.25
CA VAL A 856 3.24 1.84 36.08
C VAL A 856 4.54 1.83 36.90
N ARG A 857 5.36 2.89 36.84
CA ARG A 857 6.61 2.96 37.64
C ARG A 857 6.32 2.95 39.13
N GLY A 858 5.28 3.65 39.58
CA GLY A 858 4.82 3.66 40.96
C GLY A 858 4.43 2.27 41.44
N GLU A 859 3.65 1.54 40.64
CA GLU A 859 3.23 0.17 40.96
C GLU A 859 4.38 -0.84 40.94
N LEU A 860 5.20 -0.85 39.88
CA LEU A 860 6.37 -1.75 39.80
C LEU A 860 7.32 -1.52 40.99
N LYS A 861 7.49 -0.27 41.42
CA LYS A 861 8.24 0.09 42.64
C LYS A 861 7.60 -0.50 43.91
N LYS A 862 6.26 -0.46 44.08
CA LYS A 862 5.58 -1.14 45.20
C LYS A 862 5.83 -2.65 45.19
N ARG A 863 5.81 -3.25 43.99
CA ARG A 863 6.04 -4.70 43.76
C ARG A 863 7.52 -5.11 43.82
N GLN A 864 8.44 -4.16 44.03
CA GLN A 864 9.89 -4.36 43.99
C GLN A 864 10.42 -4.90 42.64
N VAL A 865 9.63 -4.78 41.57
CA VAL A 865 10.01 -5.17 40.22
C VAL A 865 10.85 -4.05 39.62
N THR A 866 12.16 -4.28 39.50
CA THR A 866 13.08 -3.36 38.82
C THR A 866 13.28 -3.77 37.36
N GLU A 867 13.49 -2.79 36.49
CA GLU A 867 13.77 -3.03 35.07
C GLU A 867 15.05 -3.88 34.88
N ALA A 868 16.05 -3.67 35.74
CA ALA A 868 17.29 -4.47 35.76
C ALA A 868 17.06 -5.93 36.20
N GLY A 869 16.16 -6.17 37.17
CA GLY A 869 15.88 -7.49 37.74
C GLY A 869 15.17 -8.47 36.80
N LEU A 870 14.65 -8.00 35.66
CA LEU A 870 13.95 -8.84 34.68
C LEU A 870 14.86 -9.52 33.64
N PHE A 871 16.16 -9.21 33.60
CA PHE A 871 17.03 -9.56 32.47
C PHE A 871 18.19 -10.53 32.76
N ASP A 872 18.22 -11.17 33.93
CA ASP A 872 19.42 -11.82 34.45
C ASP A 872 20.03 -13.00 33.68
N ILE A 873 21.34 -12.93 33.39
CA ILE A 873 22.13 -13.94 32.65
C ILE A 873 23.61 -13.90 33.11
N ALA A 874 24.09 -14.70 34.05
CA ALA A 874 23.36 -15.37 35.12
C ALA A 874 22.75 -14.47 36.23
N ARG A 875 23.24 -13.26 36.58
CA ARG A 875 24.40 -12.46 36.12
C ARG A 875 25.72 -12.78 36.83
N GLY A 876 26.67 -13.26 36.02
CA GLY A 876 27.95 -12.57 35.84
C GLY A 876 27.92 -12.06 34.40
N VAL A 877 28.21 -10.79 34.10
CA VAL A 877 29.33 -9.98 34.60
C VAL A 877 28.97 -8.50 34.87
N GLN A 878 29.63 -7.91 35.89
CA GLN A 878 29.79 -6.48 36.32
C GLN A 878 28.59 -5.55 36.52
N THR A 879 28.36 -5.08 37.76
CA THR A 879 26.98 -5.18 38.25
C THR A 879 26.68 -4.47 39.62
N ILE A 880 25.47 -3.88 39.81
CA ILE A 880 24.89 -3.10 40.94
C ILE A 880 24.32 -4.02 42.06
N PRO A 881 24.72 -3.89 43.34
CA PRO A 881 24.50 -4.91 44.38
C PRO A 881 23.13 -4.91 45.10
N VAL A 882 22.78 -6.07 45.68
CA VAL A 882 21.64 -6.33 46.58
C VAL A 882 22.12 -7.11 47.83
N GLU A 883 21.66 -6.73 49.03
CA GLU A 883 22.06 -7.33 50.33
C GLU A 883 20.88 -7.87 51.16
N VAL A 884 21.15 -8.89 51.98
CA VAL A 884 20.29 -9.38 53.09
C VAL A 884 21.18 -9.73 54.29
N ASP A 885 20.73 -9.46 55.52
CA ASP A 885 21.47 -9.64 56.78
C ASP A 885 22.91 -9.07 56.77
N GLY A 886 23.10 -7.94 56.07
CA GLY A 886 24.40 -7.26 55.96
C GLY A 886 25.42 -7.98 55.08
N LYS A 887 24.98 -8.84 54.16
CA LYS A 887 25.82 -9.47 53.14
C LYS A 887 25.21 -9.37 51.74
N VAL A 888 26.06 -9.01 50.77
CA VAL A 888 25.72 -9.00 49.34
C VAL A 888 25.38 -10.41 48.86
N VAL A 889 24.23 -10.54 48.22
CA VAL A 889 23.71 -11.79 47.64
C VAL A 889 23.65 -11.77 46.10
N TYR A 890 23.59 -10.60 45.44
CA TYR A 890 23.43 -10.50 43.98
C TYR A 890 23.78 -9.10 43.39
N THR A 891 23.91 -8.93 42.04
CA THR A 891 24.35 -7.67 41.37
C THR A 891 23.91 -7.44 39.86
N ALA A 892 23.53 -6.24 39.29
CA ALA A 892 23.20 -5.95 37.81
C ALA A 892 23.79 -4.65 37.03
N ILE A 893 24.09 -4.65 35.69
CA ILE A 893 25.08 -3.76 34.89
C ILE A 893 24.84 -2.21 34.65
N THR A 894 25.80 -1.45 34.00
CA THR A 894 25.70 0.01 33.55
C THR A 894 26.16 0.36 32.11
N ASP A 895 25.54 1.38 31.49
CA ASP A 895 25.83 1.90 30.12
C ASP A 895 27.24 2.49 29.91
N LYS A 896 27.86 3.03 30.96
CA LYS A 896 29.23 3.55 30.85
C LYS A 896 30.19 2.40 30.58
N ALA A 897 30.12 1.36 31.41
CA ALA A 897 30.94 0.16 31.29
C ALA A 897 30.69 -0.61 29.98
N ALA A 898 29.44 -0.67 29.52
CA ALA A 898 29.09 -1.35 28.26
C ALA A 898 29.80 -0.76 27.03
N VAL A 899 29.74 0.58 26.86
CA VAL A 899 30.41 1.26 25.74
C VAL A 899 31.93 1.31 25.91
N ASP A 900 32.43 1.51 27.14
CA ASP A 900 33.89 1.50 27.37
C ASP A 900 34.48 0.10 27.09
N TRP A 901 33.75 -0.98 27.43
CA TRP A 901 34.09 -2.35 27.04
C TRP A 901 34.01 -2.55 25.52
N PHE A 902 32.96 -2.05 24.86
CA PHE A 902 32.80 -2.16 23.42
C PHE A 902 34.00 -1.53 22.69
N VAL A 903 34.35 -0.28 23.03
CA VAL A 903 35.47 0.46 22.43
C VAL A 903 36.82 -0.22 22.70
N ALA A 904 37.03 -0.74 23.91
CA ALA A 904 38.32 -1.32 24.31
C ALA A 904 38.52 -2.80 23.94
N LYS A 905 37.45 -3.59 23.78
CA LYS A 905 37.51 -5.06 23.67
C LYS A 905 36.82 -5.65 22.44
N ALA A 906 35.74 -5.05 21.95
CA ALA A 906 34.97 -5.56 20.81
C ALA A 906 35.38 -4.85 19.51
N LEU A 907 35.32 -3.52 19.50
CA LEU A 907 35.61 -2.66 18.34
C LEU A 907 36.99 -2.92 17.69
N PRO A 908 38.10 -3.18 18.43
CA PRO A 908 39.38 -3.52 17.81
C PRO A 908 39.39 -4.90 17.14
N LYS A 909 38.52 -5.83 17.57
CA LYS A 909 38.41 -7.19 17.01
C LYS A 909 37.55 -7.24 15.74
N PHE A 910 36.68 -6.25 15.53
CA PHE A 910 35.98 -6.11 14.25
C PHE A 910 36.91 -5.69 13.11
N ALA A 911 38.06 -5.07 13.44
CA ALA A 911 39.10 -4.63 12.49
C ALA A 911 38.51 -3.83 11.31
N LEU A 912 37.66 -2.84 11.62
CA LEU A 912 36.91 -2.04 10.64
C LEU A 912 37.82 -1.37 9.58
N ASP A 913 39.05 -1.05 9.96
CA ASP A 913 40.12 -0.47 9.13
C ASP A 913 40.77 -1.45 8.15
N LYS A 914 40.59 -2.77 8.36
CA LYS A 914 41.28 -3.86 7.64
C LYS A 914 40.33 -4.91 7.07
N ALA A 915 39.07 -4.92 7.48
CA ALA A 915 38.05 -5.80 6.95
C ALA A 915 37.79 -5.48 5.48
N LYS A 916 37.93 -6.50 4.61
CA LYS A 916 37.75 -6.33 3.16
C LYS A 916 36.28 -6.18 2.74
N ASP A 917 35.36 -6.67 3.57
CA ASP A 917 33.91 -6.60 3.39
C ASP A 917 33.16 -6.93 4.71
N ASP A 918 31.84 -6.78 4.66
CA ASP A 918 30.89 -6.98 5.75
C ASP A 918 30.88 -8.42 6.26
N ALA A 919 31.20 -9.39 5.41
CA ALA A 919 31.30 -10.78 5.82
C ALA A 919 32.45 -11.03 6.80
N ALA A 920 33.61 -10.39 6.61
CA ALA A 920 34.70 -10.45 7.58
C ALA A 920 34.30 -9.83 8.92
N VAL A 921 33.60 -8.68 8.90
CA VAL A 921 33.09 -8.04 10.13
C VAL A 921 32.02 -8.89 10.80
N ASN A 922 31.06 -9.44 10.04
CA ASN A 922 29.99 -10.30 10.53
C ASN A 922 30.53 -11.64 11.05
N ALA A 923 31.56 -12.23 10.45
CA ALA A 923 32.21 -13.43 10.96
C ALA A 923 32.96 -13.15 12.28
N ASN A 924 33.69 -12.02 12.36
CA ASN A 924 34.32 -11.57 13.60
C ASN A 924 33.26 -11.28 14.69
N PHE A 925 32.14 -10.66 14.33
CA PHE A 925 30.99 -10.44 15.20
C PHE A 925 30.37 -11.76 15.67
N ILE A 926 30.10 -12.71 14.76
CA ILE A 926 29.54 -14.03 15.07
C ILE A 926 30.46 -14.84 15.98
N SER A 927 31.79 -14.74 15.83
CA SER A 927 32.74 -15.39 16.74
C SER A 927 32.72 -14.80 18.17
N LEU A 928 32.24 -13.56 18.33
CA LEU A 928 32.01 -12.90 19.61
C LEU A 928 30.55 -13.05 20.12
N TYR A 929 29.63 -13.44 19.23
CA TYR A 929 28.17 -13.50 19.41
C TYR A 929 27.71 -14.74 20.18
N ASP A 930 28.35 -15.89 19.98
CA ASP A 930 27.99 -17.14 20.67
C ASP A 930 28.14 -17.07 22.20
N THR A 931 28.78 -16.02 22.73
CA THR A 931 28.84 -15.76 24.18
C THR A 931 27.55 -15.14 24.74
N TYR A 932 26.70 -14.47 23.94
CA TYR A 932 25.52 -13.72 24.45
C TYR A 932 24.27 -13.79 23.54
N ARG A 933 23.37 -14.75 23.84
CA ARG A 933 22.17 -15.15 23.06
C ARG A 933 21.09 -14.09 22.73
N PHE A 934 21.19 -12.84 23.20
CA PHE A 934 20.08 -11.87 23.17
C PHE A 934 19.66 -11.40 21.76
N LEU A 935 20.55 -11.46 20.77
CA LEU A 935 20.34 -10.84 19.44
C LEU A 935 19.67 -11.75 18.39
N ARG A 936 19.38 -13.03 18.70
CA ARG A 936 18.71 -13.95 17.75
C ARG A 936 17.27 -13.57 17.40
N SER A 937 16.61 -12.72 18.17
CA SER A 937 15.29 -12.15 17.83
C SER A 937 15.32 -11.10 16.70
N PHE A 938 16.51 -10.75 16.19
CA PHE A 938 16.73 -9.67 15.23
C PHE A 938 17.42 -10.14 13.93
N GLU A 939 17.14 -11.35 13.43
CA GLU A 939 17.89 -12.01 12.33
C GLU A 939 18.11 -11.17 11.05
N ARG A 940 17.34 -10.11 10.80
CA ARG A 940 17.44 -9.24 9.62
C ARG A 940 18.18 -7.91 9.83
N THR A 941 18.25 -7.38 11.06
CA THR A 941 18.90 -6.06 11.33
C THR A 941 19.71 -6.00 12.64
N GLY A 942 19.80 -7.08 13.40
CA GLY A 942 20.30 -7.09 14.79
C GLY A 942 21.73 -6.59 14.99
N ALA A 943 22.64 -6.90 14.06
CA ALA A 943 23.99 -6.35 14.08
C ALA A 943 23.97 -4.82 13.91
N THR A 944 23.21 -4.31 12.94
CA THR A 944 23.07 -2.86 12.68
C THR A 944 22.42 -2.15 13.87
N TYR A 945 21.38 -2.75 14.46
CA TYR A 945 20.73 -2.24 15.68
C TYR A 945 21.70 -2.19 16.88
N TYR A 946 22.49 -3.23 17.11
CA TYR A 946 23.48 -3.24 18.18
C TYR A 946 24.61 -2.21 17.96
N LEU A 947 25.05 -2.03 16.71
CA LEU A 947 26.03 -1.01 16.35
C LEU A 947 25.46 0.42 16.55
N LEU A 948 24.18 0.66 16.24
CA LEU A 948 23.48 1.93 16.48
C LEU A 948 23.46 2.34 17.95
N LEU A 949 23.08 1.41 18.84
CA LEU A 949 23.06 1.65 20.29
C LEU A 949 24.43 2.11 20.80
N ASN A 950 25.50 1.43 20.37
CA ASN A 950 26.87 1.79 20.72
C ASN A 950 27.32 3.11 20.05
N ALA A 951 26.93 3.36 18.81
CA ALA A 951 27.27 4.59 18.08
C ALA A 951 26.70 5.84 18.74
N LYS A 952 25.47 5.82 19.27
CA LYS A 952 24.91 6.93 20.06
C LYS A 952 25.71 7.17 21.35
N GLY A 953 26.14 6.10 22.02
CA GLY A 953 27.02 6.15 23.18
C GLY A 953 28.42 6.71 22.88
N MET A 954 29.01 6.35 21.73
CA MET A 954 30.29 6.89 21.26
C MET A 954 30.19 8.36 20.83
N TYR A 955 29.10 8.73 20.14
CA TYR A 955 28.83 10.10 19.71
C TYR A 955 28.81 11.07 20.89
N THR A 956 28.00 10.75 21.92
CA THR A 956 27.84 11.58 23.12
C THR A 956 29.12 11.68 23.97
N ARG A 957 30.09 10.79 23.78
CA ARG A 957 31.42 10.83 24.43
C ARG A 957 32.50 11.50 23.57
N GLY A 958 32.21 11.86 22.33
CA GLY A 958 33.19 12.43 21.39
C GLY A 958 34.28 11.44 20.96
N ASP A 959 33.96 10.14 20.88
CA ASP A 959 34.93 9.10 20.53
C ASP A 959 35.47 9.29 19.09
N ALA A 960 36.79 9.26 18.92
CA ALA A 960 37.46 9.49 17.64
C ALA A 960 37.12 8.44 16.55
N LYS A 961 36.67 7.23 16.92
CA LYS A 961 36.23 6.18 15.99
C LYS A 961 34.76 6.29 15.60
N TYR A 962 34.00 7.20 16.20
CA TYR A 962 32.58 7.39 15.88
C TYR A 962 32.31 7.63 14.38
N PRO A 963 33.06 8.46 13.63
CA PRO A 963 32.77 8.72 12.20
C PRO A 963 32.88 7.47 11.32
N GLU A 964 33.84 6.58 11.62
CA GLU A 964 34.03 5.30 10.92
C GLU A 964 32.83 4.37 11.16
N LEU A 965 32.45 4.20 12.43
CA LEU A 965 31.29 3.39 12.81
C LEU A 965 29.97 3.98 12.26
N PHE A 966 29.81 5.30 12.27
CA PHE A 966 28.66 5.99 11.69
C PHE A 966 28.56 5.75 10.18
N ASN A 967 29.66 5.96 9.43
CA ASN A 967 29.67 5.75 7.98
C ASN A 967 29.33 4.29 7.63
N ARG A 968 29.81 3.34 8.44
CA ARG A 968 29.48 1.91 8.34
C ARG A 968 28.00 1.64 8.55
N ILE A 969 27.43 2.09 9.66
CA ILE A 969 26.00 1.94 9.97
C ILE A 969 25.14 2.58 8.88
N ALA A 970 25.46 3.82 8.48
CA ALA A 970 24.74 4.56 7.47
C ALA A 970 24.75 3.83 6.11
N LYS A 971 25.91 3.33 5.64
CA LYS A 971 25.99 2.54 4.40
C LYS A 971 25.13 1.28 4.49
N ASN A 972 25.19 0.54 5.60
CA ASN A 972 24.43 -0.69 5.77
C ASN A 972 22.92 -0.43 5.83
N ILE A 973 22.45 0.62 6.52
CA ILE A 973 21.03 1.02 6.52
C ILE A 973 20.57 1.42 5.10
N LEU A 974 21.40 2.14 4.35
CA LEU A 974 21.09 2.54 2.98
C LEU A 974 21.10 1.40 1.95
N LEU A 975 21.85 0.32 2.21
CA LEU A 975 21.79 -0.91 1.41
C LEU A 975 20.59 -1.79 1.79
N THR A 976 20.19 -1.78 3.07
CA THR A 976 19.03 -2.51 3.61
C THR A 976 17.67 -1.85 3.35
N GLN A 977 17.53 -1.01 2.31
CA GLN A 977 16.32 -0.26 1.92
C GLN A 977 15.10 -1.12 1.49
N GLU A 978 15.08 -2.41 1.85
CA GLU A 978 14.04 -3.35 1.49
C GLU A 978 12.88 -3.35 2.49
N PRO A 979 11.63 -3.11 2.07
CA PRO A 979 10.48 -3.25 2.98
C PRO A 979 10.22 -4.70 3.40
N GLY A 980 10.94 -5.70 2.86
CA GLY A 980 10.99 -7.07 3.40
C GLY A 980 12.00 -7.23 4.56
N LEU A 981 13.08 -6.45 4.58
CA LEU A 981 13.98 -6.34 5.74
C LEU A 981 13.31 -5.62 6.93
N ILE A 982 12.37 -4.71 6.62
CA ILE A 982 11.57 -3.98 7.62
C ILE A 982 10.52 -4.89 8.31
N GLN A 983 10.17 -6.02 7.71
CA GLN A 983 9.17 -6.96 8.21
C GLN A 983 9.84 -8.25 8.75
N GLY A 984 10.08 -8.32 10.05
CA GLY A 984 10.34 -9.60 10.71
C GLY A 984 9.04 -10.40 10.93
N PRO A 985 9.11 -11.71 11.21
CA PRO A 985 7.93 -12.54 11.39
C PRO A 985 7.10 -12.10 12.60
N ALA A 986 5.78 -11.96 12.41
CA ALA A 986 4.84 -11.51 13.45
C ALA A 986 4.83 -12.38 14.71
N LEU A 987 5.16 -13.67 14.57
CA LEU A 987 5.19 -14.64 15.66
C LEU A 987 6.32 -14.45 16.68
N LEU A 988 7.31 -13.57 16.41
CA LEU A 988 8.51 -13.39 17.26
C LEU A 988 8.80 -11.92 17.63
N GLY A 989 7.85 -11.01 17.46
CA GLY A 989 8.04 -9.56 17.74
C GLY A 989 8.91 -8.81 16.72
N GLY A 990 9.35 -9.49 15.65
CA GLY A 990 10.27 -8.93 14.65
C GLY A 990 9.67 -7.87 13.71
N VAL A 991 8.36 -7.59 13.78
CA VAL A 991 7.68 -6.60 12.92
C VAL A 991 8.10 -5.17 13.27
N TYR A 992 8.33 -4.92 14.57
CA TYR A 992 8.65 -3.58 15.09
C TYR A 992 10.15 -3.30 15.03
N SER A 993 11.00 -4.33 15.13
CA SER A 993 12.43 -4.19 15.38
C SER A 993 13.17 -3.46 14.26
N SER A 994 12.96 -3.83 13.00
CA SER A 994 13.60 -3.17 11.87
C SER A 994 13.10 -1.74 11.64
N SER A 995 11.81 -1.46 11.91
CA SER A 995 11.28 -0.09 11.94
C SER A 995 11.93 0.73 13.07
N GLY A 996 12.15 0.11 14.23
CA GLY A 996 12.91 0.66 15.35
C GLY A 996 14.39 0.92 15.03
N THR A 997 15.04 0.06 14.22
CA THR A 997 16.42 0.25 13.74
C THR A 997 16.54 1.54 12.91
N VAL A 998 15.61 1.76 11.96
CA VAL A 998 15.59 3.00 11.17
C VAL A 998 15.29 4.21 12.04
N ALA A 999 14.33 4.10 12.96
CA ALA A 999 14.00 5.17 13.90
C ALA A 999 15.22 5.55 14.78
N GLN A 1000 15.97 4.60 15.33
CA GLN A 1000 17.19 4.90 16.10
C GLN A 1000 18.29 5.57 15.29
N PHE A 1001 18.42 5.26 14.00
CA PHE A 1001 19.34 6.00 13.12
C PHE A 1001 18.86 7.43 12.86
N LEU A 1002 17.55 7.65 12.67
CA LEU A 1002 16.98 8.99 12.54
C LEU A 1002 17.12 9.81 13.83
N ASP A 1003 16.99 9.20 15.00
CA ASP A 1003 17.27 9.81 16.31
C ASP A 1003 18.76 10.17 16.48
N LEU A 1004 19.70 9.29 16.08
CA LEU A 1004 21.13 9.63 16.03
C LEU A 1004 21.40 10.82 15.09
N MET A 1005 20.80 10.83 13.90
CA MET A 1005 20.87 11.94 12.95
C MET A 1005 20.31 13.26 13.53
N LEU A 1006 19.23 13.19 14.30
CA LEU A 1006 18.63 14.34 14.98
C LEU A 1006 19.55 14.90 16.08
N ALA A 1007 20.19 14.04 16.86
CA ALA A 1007 21.20 14.46 17.84
C ALA A 1007 22.38 15.18 17.15
N MET A 1008 22.92 14.61 16.07
CA MET A 1008 23.98 15.23 15.27
C MET A 1008 23.56 16.58 14.65
N ALA A 1009 22.31 16.71 14.21
CA ALA A 1009 21.78 17.96 13.65
C ALA A 1009 21.60 19.05 14.72
N LYS A 1010 21.16 18.68 15.93
CA LYS A 1010 21.07 19.58 17.10
C LYS A 1010 22.44 20.19 17.44
N ASP A 1011 23.50 19.38 17.36
CA ASP A 1011 24.88 19.81 17.60
C ASP A 1011 25.58 20.39 16.35
N LYS A 1012 24.81 20.65 15.28
CA LYS A 1012 25.27 21.23 14.00
C LYS A 1012 26.36 20.42 13.27
N LYS A 1013 26.50 19.12 13.58
CA LYS A 1013 27.41 18.19 12.89
C LYS A 1013 26.87 17.76 11.53
N VAL A 1014 25.55 17.65 11.40
CA VAL A 1014 24.86 17.43 10.13
C VAL A 1014 24.35 18.76 9.58
N VAL A 1015 24.87 19.15 8.41
CA VAL A 1015 24.48 20.40 7.73
C VAL A 1015 23.29 20.15 6.81
N GLN A 1016 22.24 20.96 6.93
CA GLN A 1016 20.98 20.79 6.20
C GLN A 1016 21.05 21.25 4.73
N THR A 1017 21.85 22.28 4.44
CA THR A 1017 22.07 22.79 3.07
C THR A 1017 23.56 23.01 2.81
N PRO A 1018 24.38 21.94 2.74
CA PRO A 1018 25.82 22.06 2.57
C PRO A 1018 26.19 22.58 1.19
N GLU A 1019 27.31 23.31 1.13
CA GLU A 1019 28.01 23.63 -0.12
C GLU A 1019 29.13 22.60 -0.33
N ILE A 1020 29.26 22.11 -1.57
CA ILE A 1020 30.33 21.22 -2.01
C ILE A 1020 31.09 21.87 -3.16
N THR A 1021 32.37 21.53 -3.31
CA THR A 1021 33.17 21.94 -4.47
C THR A 1021 33.42 20.74 -5.37
N VAL A 1022 33.01 20.84 -6.63
CA VAL A 1022 33.18 19.80 -7.65
C VAL A 1022 34.28 20.26 -8.60
N THR A 1023 35.30 19.43 -8.77
CA THR A 1023 36.40 19.65 -9.71
C THR A 1023 36.24 18.72 -10.90
N LYS A 1024 36.09 19.27 -12.10
CA LYS A 1024 36.01 18.54 -13.37
C LYS A 1024 36.97 19.16 -14.39
N ALA A 1025 37.86 18.35 -14.96
CA ALA A 1025 38.89 18.81 -15.91
C ALA A 1025 39.68 20.05 -15.44
N GLY A 1026 40.01 20.11 -14.14
CA GLY A 1026 40.73 21.24 -13.51
C GLY A 1026 39.87 22.46 -13.15
N LYS A 1027 38.65 22.60 -13.68
CA LYS A 1027 37.71 23.65 -13.28
C LYS A 1027 37.02 23.28 -11.96
N LYS A 1028 36.97 24.21 -11.01
CA LYS A 1028 36.22 24.08 -9.75
C LYS A 1028 34.90 24.85 -9.83
N ASP A 1029 33.79 24.16 -9.60
CA ASP A 1029 32.45 24.72 -9.48
C ASP A 1029 31.91 24.47 -8.06
N ARG A 1030 31.25 25.46 -7.46
CA ARG A 1030 30.59 25.33 -6.14
C ARG A 1030 29.12 25.01 -6.33
N VAL A 1031 28.64 24.01 -5.60
CA VAL A 1031 27.26 23.51 -5.69
C VAL A 1031 26.65 23.47 -4.30
N LYS A 1032 25.51 24.15 -4.12
CA LYS A 1032 24.76 24.14 -2.85
C LYS A 1032 23.62 23.11 -2.91
N ILE A 1033 23.68 22.12 -2.04
CA ILE A 1033 22.62 21.09 -1.93
C ILE A 1033 21.43 21.74 -1.22
N THR A 1034 20.33 21.94 -1.96
CA THR A 1034 19.16 22.71 -1.48
C THR A 1034 17.82 22.00 -1.62
N ARG A 1035 17.73 20.91 -2.39
CA ARG A 1035 16.46 20.29 -2.81
C ARG A 1035 16.40 18.79 -2.51
N GLY A 1036 16.83 18.40 -1.31
CA GLY A 1036 16.99 17.00 -0.88
C GLY A 1036 18.23 16.34 -1.51
N PHE A 1037 18.32 16.38 -2.84
CA PHE A 1037 19.44 15.94 -3.65
C PHE A 1037 19.88 16.99 -4.68
N THR A 1038 21.03 16.78 -5.31
CA THR A 1038 21.52 17.58 -6.44
C THR A 1038 22.38 16.71 -7.34
N ALA A 1039 22.00 16.58 -8.62
CA ALA A 1039 22.84 15.92 -9.62
C ALA A 1039 24.03 16.82 -9.97
N ILE A 1040 25.25 16.27 -9.91
CA ILE A 1040 26.50 17.00 -10.21
C ILE A 1040 27.25 16.43 -11.43
N GLY A 1041 26.93 15.21 -11.86
CA GLY A 1041 27.45 14.58 -13.08
C GLY A 1041 28.90 14.10 -12.96
N GLY A 1042 29.16 12.82 -13.24
CA GLY A 1042 30.50 12.21 -13.10
C GLY A 1042 31.18 11.82 -14.41
N GLU A 1043 30.59 12.10 -15.58
CA GLU A 1043 31.18 11.73 -16.87
C GLU A 1043 32.56 12.36 -17.09
N GLY A 1044 33.56 11.52 -17.38
CA GLY A 1044 34.97 11.93 -17.51
C GLY A 1044 35.76 11.96 -16.19
N GLY A 1045 35.14 11.61 -15.07
CA GLY A 1045 35.76 11.61 -13.75
C GLY A 1045 35.73 12.99 -13.07
N ILE A 1046 35.53 12.99 -11.74
CA ILE A 1046 35.45 14.21 -10.91
C ILE A 1046 36.11 14.01 -9.55
N THR A 1047 36.51 15.12 -8.92
CA THR A 1047 36.87 15.17 -7.50
C THR A 1047 35.86 16.04 -6.75
N VAL A 1048 35.32 15.56 -5.64
CA VAL A 1048 34.33 16.27 -4.82
C VAL A 1048 34.90 16.54 -3.43
N GLU A 1049 34.99 17.81 -3.05
CA GLU A 1049 35.31 18.28 -1.71
C GLU A 1049 33.98 18.62 -1.00
N ALA A 1050 33.67 17.94 0.11
CA ALA A 1050 32.39 18.07 0.79
C ALA A 1050 32.54 17.99 2.33
N PRO A 1051 31.73 18.73 3.12
CA PRO A 1051 31.65 18.57 4.57
C PRO A 1051 31.39 17.13 5.01
N GLN A 1052 31.73 16.80 6.26
CA GLN A 1052 31.44 15.49 6.85
C GLN A 1052 29.97 15.10 6.71
N TYR A 1053 29.74 13.81 6.53
CA TYR A 1053 28.44 13.16 6.37
C TYR A 1053 27.67 13.48 5.09
N VAL A 1054 28.10 14.44 4.26
CA VAL A 1054 27.55 14.62 2.90
C VAL A 1054 27.67 13.30 2.14
N THR A 1055 26.55 12.86 1.57
CA THR A 1055 26.44 11.53 0.96
C THR A 1055 26.38 11.68 -0.56
N LEU A 1056 27.26 10.98 -1.26
CA LEU A 1056 27.26 10.88 -2.72
C LEU A 1056 26.78 9.49 -3.12
N ARG A 1057 25.89 9.44 -4.12
CA ARG A 1057 25.51 8.22 -4.83
C ARG A 1057 26.10 8.27 -6.23
N VAL A 1058 26.76 7.19 -6.64
CA VAL A 1058 27.42 7.07 -7.94
C VAL A 1058 26.80 5.89 -8.69
N ASP A 1059 26.02 6.18 -9.73
CA ASP A 1059 25.34 5.18 -10.54
C ASP A 1059 26.08 4.97 -11.87
N THR A 1060 26.47 3.73 -12.16
CA THR A 1060 27.12 3.30 -13.40
C THR A 1060 26.27 2.23 -14.08
N GLN A 1061 25.70 2.55 -15.24
CA GLN A 1061 24.93 1.59 -16.03
C GLN A 1061 25.84 0.83 -17.00
N LYS A 1062 25.64 -0.49 -17.13
CA LYS A 1062 26.35 -1.36 -18.06
C LYS A 1062 25.38 -2.34 -18.72
N GLU A 1063 25.61 -2.67 -19.99
CA GLU A 1063 24.99 -3.83 -20.62
C GLU A 1063 25.66 -5.12 -20.11
N VAL A 1064 24.86 -6.09 -19.66
CA VAL A 1064 25.33 -7.36 -19.07
C VAL A 1064 24.65 -8.53 -19.74
N ASN A 1065 25.43 -9.44 -20.31
CA ASN A 1065 24.97 -10.75 -20.77
C ASN A 1065 25.25 -11.79 -19.67
N MET A 1066 24.21 -12.43 -19.14
CA MET A 1066 24.34 -13.38 -18.03
C MET A 1066 25.23 -14.58 -18.37
N MET A 1067 25.25 -15.02 -19.63
CA MET A 1067 26.06 -16.17 -20.07
C MET A 1067 27.56 -15.90 -19.96
N SER A 1068 27.98 -14.63 -20.09
CA SER A 1068 29.39 -14.21 -19.97
C SER A 1068 29.95 -14.30 -18.54
N TYR A 1069 29.10 -14.50 -17.53
CA TYR A 1069 29.49 -14.57 -16.12
C TYR A 1069 29.29 -15.96 -15.49
N VAL A 1070 29.04 -17.00 -16.30
CA VAL A 1070 28.95 -18.39 -15.80
C VAL A 1070 30.33 -18.83 -15.29
N GLN A 1071 30.39 -19.21 -14.00
CA GLN A 1071 31.64 -19.55 -13.31
C GLN A 1071 31.63 -21.00 -12.81
N ASN A 1072 32.80 -21.65 -12.81
CA ASN A 1072 32.96 -23.03 -12.30
C ASN A 1072 32.92 -23.13 -10.76
N LYS A 1073 33.21 -22.03 -10.06
CA LYS A 1073 33.17 -21.92 -8.59
C LYS A 1073 32.46 -20.61 -8.18
N PRO A 1074 31.15 -20.52 -8.40
CA PRO A 1074 30.36 -19.34 -8.05
C PRO A 1074 30.27 -19.16 -6.53
N PHE A 1075 30.03 -17.93 -6.08
CA PHE A 1075 29.75 -17.62 -4.66
C PHE A 1075 28.29 -17.86 -4.25
N LEU A 1076 27.56 -18.62 -5.06
CA LEU A 1076 26.14 -18.93 -4.88
C LEU A 1076 25.78 -20.30 -5.47
N LYS A 1077 24.59 -20.79 -5.14
CA LYS A 1077 23.94 -21.97 -5.71
C LYS A 1077 22.51 -21.63 -6.11
N ALA A 1078 21.96 -22.34 -7.09
CA ALA A 1078 20.54 -22.31 -7.40
C ALA A 1078 20.02 -23.74 -7.53
N ASN A 1079 18.89 -24.03 -6.91
CA ASN A 1079 18.25 -25.34 -6.92
C ASN A 1079 16.78 -25.19 -7.33
N VAL A 1080 16.17 -26.29 -7.76
CA VAL A 1080 14.73 -26.42 -7.94
C VAL A 1080 14.27 -27.62 -7.13
N GLU A 1081 13.17 -27.47 -6.39
CA GLU A 1081 12.62 -28.47 -5.48
C GLU A 1081 12.34 -29.81 -6.20
N ARG A 1082 11.78 -29.74 -7.41
CA ARG A 1082 11.44 -30.88 -8.27
C ARG A 1082 11.66 -30.51 -9.74
N THR A 1083 12.25 -31.42 -10.52
CA THR A 1083 12.58 -31.21 -11.94
C THR A 1083 11.56 -31.81 -12.92
N SER A 1084 10.65 -32.67 -12.46
CA SER A 1084 9.58 -33.26 -13.29
C SER A 1084 8.22 -32.81 -12.75
N LEU A 1085 7.48 -32.06 -13.57
CA LEU A 1085 6.23 -31.40 -13.20
C LEU A 1085 5.15 -31.64 -14.26
N LYS A 1086 3.89 -31.42 -13.90
CA LYS A 1086 2.77 -31.26 -14.84
C LYS A 1086 2.42 -29.78 -14.98
N THR A 1087 1.85 -29.39 -16.12
CA THR A 1087 1.32 -28.03 -16.30
C THR A 1087 0.34 -27.65 -15.18
N GLY A 1088 0.56 -26.50 -14.55
CA GLY A 1088 -0.20 -26.03 -13.37
C GLY A 1088 0.38 -26.43 -12.01
N ASP A 1089 1.40 -27.31 -11.95
CA ASP A 1089 2.09 -27.63 -10.70
C ASP A 1089 2.86 -26.44 -10.14
N GLU A 1090 2.86 -26.34 -8.81
CA GLU A 1090 3.68 -25.41 -8.03
C GLU A 1090 5.06 -26.02 -7.77
N VAL A 1091 6.11 -25.19 -7.86
CA VAL A 1091 7.50 -25.60 -7.56
C VAL A 1091 8.29 -24.43 -6.98
N THR A 1092 9.14 -24.72 -5.99
CA THR A 1092 10.07 -23.73 -5.44
C THR A 1092 11.40 -23.74 -6.20
N VAL A 1093 11.86 -22.58 -6.68
CA VAL A 1093 13.26 -22.35 -7.09
C VAL A 1093 13.95 -21.61 -5.95
N SER A 1094 15.05 -22.15 -5.42
CA SER A 1094 15.83 -21.51 -4.36
C SER A 1094 17.18 -21.03 -4.88
N VAL A 1095 17.61 -19.86 -4.41
CA VAL A 1095 18.93 -19.28 -4.68
C VAL A 1095 19.60 -19.03 -3.34
N GLU A 1096 20.82 -19.54 -3.15
CA GLU A 1096 21.56 -19.48 -1.89
C GLU A 1096 22.93 -18.84 -2.11
N LEU A 1097 23.25 -17.79 -1.34
CA LEU A 1097 24.60 -17.22 -1.28
C LEU A 1097 25.48 -18.04 -0.32
N ASN A 1098 26.78 -18.11 -0.60
CA ASN A 1098 27.74 -18.71 0.33
C ASN A 1098 27.74 -17.99 1.69
N ALA A 1099 28.17 -18.71 2.73
CA ALA A 1099 28.19 -18.23 4.11
C ALA A 1099 29.07 -16.97 4.33
N ASP A 1100 30.07 -16.76 3.48
CA ASP A 1100 30.98 -15.60 3.46
C ASP A 1100 30.44 -14.42 2.64
N MET A 1101 29.17 -14.43 2.23
CA MET A 1101 28.51 -13.29 1.58
C MET A 1101 27.51 -12.62 2.53
N ASP A 1102 27.42 -11.29 2.46
CA ASP A 1102 26.38 -10.51 3.14
C ASP A 1102 25.16 -10.30 2.22
N PRO A 1103 24.00 -10.93 2.50
CA PRO A 1103 22.79 -10.83 1.66
C PRO A 1103 22.15 -9.43 1.59
N ALA A 1104 22.61 -8.43 2.34
CA ALA A 1104 22.22 -7.04 2.12
C ALA A 1104 22.91 -6.39 0.91
N GLU A 1105 24.07 -6.92 0.48
CA GLU A 1105 24.90 -6.32 -0.58
C GLU A 1105 24.64 -6.88 -1.98
N TYR A 1106 23.75 -7.87 -2.14
CA TYR A 1106 23.56 -8.60 -3.40
C TYR A 1106 22.13 -8.54 -3.96
N TYR A 1107 22.06 -8.45 -5.28
CA TYR A 1107 20.84 -8.57 -6.08
C TYR A 1107 20.98 -9.73 -7.07
N ALA A 1108 19.91 -10.51 -7.20
CA ALA A 1108 19.76 -11.55 -8.20
C ALA A 1108 18.91 -11.04 -9.38
N VAL A 1109 19.41 -11.21 -10.59
CA VAL A 1109 18.60 -11.23 -11.81
C VAL A 1109 18.34 -12.70 -12.12
N ILE A 1110 17.08 -13.10 -11.98
CA ILE A 1110 16.66 -14.49 -12.18
C ILE A 1110 15.86 -14.58 -13.46
N ALA A 1111 16.32 -15.41 -14.40
CA ALA A 1111 15.51 -15.93 -15.48
C ALA A 1111 15.22 -17.41 -15.17
N VAL A 1112 13.96 -17.73 -14.85
CA VAL A 1112 13.57 -19.12 -14.58
C VAL A 1112 13.63 -19.97 -15.85
N PRO A 1113 13.67 -21.32 -15.73
CA PRO A 1113 13.43 -22.19 -16.86
C PRO A 1113 12.25 -21.74 -17.73
N THR A 1114 12.40 -21.81 -19.05
CA THR A 1114 11.38 -21.39 -20.03
C THR A 1114 10.05 -22.12 -19.86
N THR A 1115 10.08 -23.30 -19.24
CA THR A 1115 8.92 -24.13 -18.88
C THR A 1115 8.14 -23.61 -17.66
N LEU A 1116 8.74 -22.72 -16.87
CA LEU A 1116 8.19 -22.13 -15.64
C LEU A 1116 7.79 -20.66 -15.83
N SER A 1117 6.85 -20.20 -15.01
CA SER A 1117 6.56 -18.79 -14.77
C SER A 1117 6.73 -18.50 -13.28
N ILE A 1118 7.39 -17.40 -12.94
CA ILE A 1118 7.45 -16.91 -11.55
C ILE A 1118 6.05 -16.43 -11.15
N ARG A 1119 5.63 -16.73 -9.92
CA ARG A 1119 4.40 -16.17 -9.34
C ARG A 1119 4.65 -14.79 -8.77
N GLN A 1120 3.65 -13.92 -8.88
CA GLN A 1120 3.68 -12.61 -8.28
C GLN A 1120 3.41 -12.72 -6.78
N THR A 1121 4.33 -12.21 -5.95
CA THR A 1121 4.15 -12.12 -4.49
C THR A 1121 4.67 -10.77 -4.00
N GLU A 1122 4.17 -10.28 -2.85
CA GLU A 1122 4.69 -9.07 -2.19
C GLU A 1122 6.18 -9.23 -1.81
N ASP A 1123 6.59 -10.49 -1.59
CA ASP A 1123 7.96 -10.83 -1.25
C ASP A 1123 8.93 -10.73 -2.43
N LEU A 1124 8.43 -10.48 -3.64
CA LEU A 1124 9.26 -10.27 -4.83
C LEU A 1124 9.13 -8.87 -5.42
N LEU A 1125 7.95 -8.23 -5.38
CA LEU A 1125 7.71 -6.92 -5.99
C LEU A 1125 7.13 -5.91 -4.98
N SER A 1126 7.84 -4.82 -4.70
CA SER A 1126 7.44 -3.83 -3.68
C SER A 1126 6.17 -3.04 -3.99
N ASP A 1127 5.81 -2.85 -5.26
CA ASP A 1127 4.59 -2.11 -5.64
C ASP A 1127 3.29 -2.79 -5.13
N TYR A 1128 3.32 -4.11 -4.89
CA TYR A 1128 2.21 -4.80 -4.21
C TYR A 1128 1.94 -4.16 -2.82
N LYS A 1129 2.96 -3.71 -2.08
CA LYS A 1129 2.77 -3.11 -0.74
C LYS A 1129 1.98 -1.80 -0.77
N GLY A 1130 2.20 -0.97 -1.81
CA GLY A 1130 1.47 0.29 -2.01
C GLY A 1130 0.07 0.08 -2.60
N GLN A 1131 -0.11 -0.96 -3.44
CA GLN A 1131 -1.41 -1.32 -3.99
C GLN A 1131 -2.38 -1.82 -2.91
N LEU A 1132 -1.89 -2.64 -1.98
CA LEU A 1132 -2.76 -3.53 -1.21
C LEU A 1132 -3.30 -2.90 0.08
N LEU A 1133 -2.51 -2.11 0.80
CA LEU A 1133 -2.89 -1.55 2.12
C LEU A 1133 -3.97 -0.45 2.08
N TYR A 1134 -4.31 0.06 0.89
CA TYR A 1134 -5.43 0.99 0.65
C TYR A 1134 -6.43 0.47 -0.38
N GLY A 1135 -6.40 -0.84 -0.66
CA GLY A 1135 -7.48 -1.52 -1.34
C GLY A 1135 -7.59 -1.24 -2.83
N GLN A 1136 -6.45 -1.12 -3.52
CA GLN A 1136 -6.41 -1.10 -4.99
C GLN A 1136 -6.72 -2.50 -5.54
N ARG A 1137 -7.33 -2.56 -6.72
CA ARG A 1137 -7.62 -3.82 -7.43
C ARG A 1137 -6.41 -4.27 -8.25
N ALA A 1138 -6.16 -5.57 -8.32
CA ALA A 1138 -5.11 -6.14 -9.15
C ALA A 1138 -5.55 -7.45 -9.83
N SER A 1139 -5.57 -7.49 -11.16
CA SER A 1139 -5.87 -8.65 -12.03
C SER A 1139 -4.60 -9.22 -12.70
N GLY A 1140 -4.05 -10.31 -12.18
CA GLY A 1140 -2.81 -10.92 -12.66
C GLY A 1140 -3.03 -12.09 -13.61
N GLY A 1141 -3.03 -11.84 -14.93
CA GLY A 1141 -2.95 -12.89 -15.97
C GLY A 1141 -1.59 -12.97 -16.67
N GLN A 1142 -0.57 -12.26 -16.20
CA GLN A 1142 0.76 -12.17 -16.84
C GLN A 1142 1.69 -13.31 -16.40
N LYS A 1143 2.44 -13.90 -17.35
CA LYS A 1143 3.51 -14.86 -17.06
C LYS A 1143 4.85 -14.13 -16.93
N ILE A 1144 5.47 -14.18 -15.75
CA ILE A 1144 6.77 -13.56 -15.47
C ILE A 1144 7.89 -14.57 -15.73
N GLN A 1145 8.83 -14.23 -16.60
CA GLN A 1145 9.97 -15.07 -16.97
C GLN A 1145 11.30 -14.59 -16.37
N MET A 1146 11.48 -13.27 -16.25
CA MET A 1146 12.68 -12.68 -15.64
C MET A 1146 12.33 -11.53 -14.71
N LEU A 1147 12.94 -11.52 -13.53
CA LEU A 1147 12.85 -10.41 -12.58
C LEU A 1147 14.21 -10.07 -11.97
N THR A 1148 14.28 -8.92 -11.30
CA THR A 1148 15.42 -8.51 -10.47
C THR A 1148 14.95 -8.39 -9.02
N ALA A 1149 15.52 -9.19 -8.12
CA ALA A 1149 15.18 -9.21 -6.69
C ALA A 1149 16.43 -9.12 -5.79
N PRO A 1150 16.37 -8.41 -4.65
CA PRO A 1150 17.41 -8.43 -3.62
C PRO A 1150 17.26 -9.63 -2.68
N PHE A 1151 18.36 -10.04 -2.05
CA PHE A 1151 18.35 -11.14 -1.06
C PHE A 1151 17.72 -10.79 0.30
N ARG A 1152 17.38 -9.51 0.54
CA ARG A 1152 16.61 -9.04 1.71
C ARG A 1152 17.15 -9.56 3.05
N GLY A 1153 18.47 -9.61 3.21
CA GLY A 1153 19.15 -10.08 4.43
C GLY A 1153 19.09 -11.59 4.69
N SER A 1154 18.41 -12.36 3.84
CA SER A 1154 18.47 -13.82 3.87
C SER A 1154 19.50 -14.32 2.87
N ARG A 1155 20.39 -15.25 3.27
CA ARG A 1155 21.28 -15.90 2.29
C ARG A 1155 20.51 -16.76 1.29
N THR A 1156 19.30 -17.21 1.65
CA THR A 1156 18.43 -18.00 0.77
C THR A 1156 17.22 -17.17 0.32
N MET A 1157 17.04 -17.05 -0.99
CA MET A 1157 15.86 -16.52 -1.65
C MET A 1157 15.05 -17.67 -2.24
N ASN A 1158 13.75 -17.74 -1.94
CA ASN A 1158 12.83 -18.74 -2.49
C ASN A 1158 11.82 -18.07 -3.43
N LEU A 1159 11.69 -18.61 -4.63
CA LEU A 1159 10.81 -18.15 -5.69
C LEU A 1159 9.73 -19.21 -5.93
N ILE A 1160 8.47 -18.86 -5.67
CA ILE A 1160 7.35 -19.73 -6.03
C ILE A 1160 7.11 -19.62 -7.53
N CYS A 1161 7.15 -20.73 -8.24
CA CYS A 1161 6.95 -20.81 -9.68
C CYS A 1161 5.79 -21.76 -10.02
N THR A 1162 5.20 -21.57 -11.19
CA THR A 1162 4.19 -22.48 -11.76
C THR A 1162 4.73 -23.08 -13.06
N ALA A 1163 4.58 -24.39 -13.22
CA ALA A 1163 4.80 -25.07 -14.51
C ALA A 1163 3.79 -24.56 -15.55
N SER A 1164 4.26 -23.97 -16.65
CA SER A 1164 3.44 -23.11 -17.50
C SER A 1164 3.57 -23.32 -19.02
N VAL A 1165 4.57 -24.09 -19.46
CA VAL A 1165 4.83 -24.48 -20.86
C VAL A 1165 5.42 -25.89 -20.87
N VAL A 1166 4.93 -26.75 -21.76
CA VAL A 1166 5.37 -28.15 -21.93
C VAL A 1166 6.74 -28.21 -22.60
N GLY A 1167 7.56 -29.20 -22.21
CA GLY A 1167 8.91 -29.45 -22.72
C GLY A 1167 9.97 -29.37 -21.64
N GLU A 1168 11.19 -28.99 -21.98
CA GLU A 1168 12.31 -28.88 -21.03
C GLU A 1168 13.18 -27.63 -21.23
N SER A 1169 13.74 -27.11 -20.13
CA SER A 1169 14.62 -25.93 -20.11
C SER A 1169 15.43 -25.89 -18.81
N GLU A 1170 16.70 -25.51 -18.86
CA GLU A 1170 17.43 -24.91 -17.74
C GLU A 1170 17.00 -23.45 -17.56
N GLY A 1171 17.40 -22.83 -16.45
CA GLY A 1171 17.29 -21.38 -16.20
C GLY A 1171 18.62 -20.81 -15.73
N TYR A 1172 18.67 -19.49 -15.49
CA TYR A 1172 19.90 -18.80 -15.13
C TYR A 1172 19.66 -17.78 -14.02
N VAL A 1173 20.57 -17.74 -13.05
CA VAL A 1173 20.59 -16.76 -11.97
C VAL A 1173 21.92 -16.03 -12.00
N PHE A 1174 21.88 -14.72 -12.26
CA PHE A 1174 23.03 -13.84 -12.19
C PHE A 1174 22.93 -13.03 -10.91
N VAL A 1175 23.91 -13.18 -10.01
CA VAL A 1175 24.02 -12.37 -8.81
C VAL A 1175 25.13 -11.36 -8.98
N ARG A 1176 24.83 -10.12 -8.61
CA ARG A 1176 25.76 -9.00 -8.55
C ARG A 1176 25.77 -8.36 -7.17
N HIS A 1177 26.91 -7.81 -6.81
CA HIS A 1177 27.00 -6.82 -5.75
C HIS A 1177 26.26 -5.52 -6.16
N VAL A 1178 25.75 -4.76 -5.19
CA VAL A 1178 25.05 -3.50 -5.44
C VAL A 1178 25.98 -2.47 -6.10
N SER A 1179 27.17 -2.25 -5.51
CA SER A 1179 28.17 -1.27 -5.95
C SER A 1179 29.36 -1.82 -6.76
N ASN A 1180 29.80 -3.07 -6.53
CA ASN A 1180 31.07 -3.57 -7.08
C ASN A 1180 30.84 -4.42 -8.36
N PRO A 1181 31.12 -3.89 -9.57
CA PRO A 1181 30.88 -4.60 -10.82
C PRO A 1181 31.81 -5.81 -11.05
N ALA A 1182 32.89 -5.97 -10.27
CA ALA A 1182 33.76 -7.15 -10.35
C ALA A 1182 33.22 -8.33 -9.51
N LYS A 1183 32.38 -8.09 -8.50
CA LYS A 1183 31.72 -9.13 -7.68
C LYS A 1183 30.39 -9.55 -8.35
N CYS A 1184 30.49 -10.28 -9.45
CA CYS A 1184 29.33 -10.86 -10.16
C CYS A 1184 29.57 -12.34 -10.52
N ALA A 1185 28.51 -13.15 -10.53
CA ALA A 1185 28.56 -14.56 -10.96
C ALA A 1185 27.19 -15.04 -11.48
N THR A 1186 27.19 -15.91 -12.49
CA THR A 1186 26.00 -16.63 -12.98
C THR A 1186 26.08 -18.11 -12.64
N VAL A 1187 24.95 -18.67 -12.23
CA VAL A 1187 24.74 -20.13 -12.10
C VAL A 1187 23.53 -20.57 -12.92
N LYS A 1188 23.54 -21.85 -13.31
CA LYS A 1188 22.39 -22.49 -13.93
C LYS A 1188 21.40 -22.97 -12.86
N ILE A 1189 20.12 -22.82 -13.13
CA ILE A 1189 19.05 -23.59 -12.48
C ILE A 1189 18.95 -24.92 -13.23
N HIS A 1190 18.87 -26.03 -12.50
CA HIS A 1190 18.72 -27.36 -13.08
C HIS A 1190 17.57 -27.43 -14.10
N LYS A 1191 17.76 -28.24 -15.15
CA LYS A 1191 16.75 -28.48 -16.18
C LYS A 1191 15.43 -28.97 -15.57
N VAL A 1192 14.33 -28.31 -15.93
CA VAL A 1192 12.96 -28.65 -15.52
C VAL A 1192 12.16 -29.10 -16.73
N THR A 1193 11.64 -30.33 -16.65
CA THR A 1193 10.73 -30.95 -17.62
C THR A 1193 9.29 -30.79 -17.13
N VAL A 1194 8.44 -30.23 -17.99
CA VAL A 1194 6.99 -30.09 -17.77
C VAL A 1194 6.24 -30.95 -18.78
N ARG A 1195 5.24 -31.69 -18.29
CA ARG A 1195 4.34 -32.55 -19.07
C ARG A 1195 2.89 -32.05 -19.03
#